data_AF-A0A2E3D583-F1
#
_entry.id   AF-A0A2E3D583-F1
#
_cell.length_a   1.000
_cell.length_b   1.000
_cell.length_c   1.000
_cell.angle_alpha   90.00
_cell.angle_beta   90.00
_cell.angle_gamma   90.00
#
_symmetry.space_group_name_H-M   'P 1'
#
loop_
_entity.id
_entity.type
_entity.pdbx_description
1 polymer ?
#
loop_
_entity_poly.entity_id
_entity_poly.type
_entity_poly.pdbx_seq_one_letter_code
_entity_poly.pdbx_strand_id
1 'polypeptide(L)'
;MNADGSWKVTLSTKLGAQDIQFHITTKGSHLDCLIESPMGNMDVQGTVSGSTLSWDMKITKPIPMKARYEIELDGDTMSGTAKLGFLGKAKLSGVRMATATPPTEQNTTDEPVFITETSVDPKYNNPYIEVDEWRQQPVPHRYVHGGFADTGARFSFYFPPKDGYQGRFFHNTYPLALSSDIGPFPIPFAVATGNLGFTIDSGAYYVQTNLGGSDRTPMADPAIAAYRVNAAAAKYSRVLAAEMYGDHRPWGYLFGGSGGSYQVIGSAENTEGVWDGFVPFVMAVPNAIPSMFTVRMHALRILRKGNKFPGIMDAVNPGGSGDPHRHLNTEESAALREASLMGFPLRGWYNHDRMTSGYFSHVAPLVPMLDPEYNDDFWSKPGYLGSCPGTNTQGALNQERFQFDTTVTRCMDGFLKSLELAAIPTQDFSDAHLVILNGASAGNSIPIAGINGKIIEFQLAADQMAISNIQPGDRVRIDNAWALALQTYHRHQVPDFETDADMIGWNQFRDEAGNPIYPQRNILIGPLSAAGTAGSIPNGNIKGKMLAVQTLMDIDALPWQADWYRKQVKQQLGDRAETEFALWYVDHAQHDNPTSDQANAHTVSYEGVLQQALRDLSNWVENGVIPGSSHYDVVESQVVIPNDVSRGGIQPVIQFSANGQQSVTVAMGEEVTYSATIELPKDTGMLVSIEWDWEGVGTFPCRSEIDSPVEKMTLEKSHRFTQPGTYFSVIRATSQRQGDKQTPYGRIQNIARLRVTVQ
;
A
#
# COMPACT_ATOMS: atom_id res chain seq x y z
N MET A 1 9.14 50.23 2.28
CA MET A 1 8.53 49.48 3.41
C MET A 1 8.68 47.99 3.11
N ASN A 2 8.71 47.12 4.12
CA ASN A 2 8.86 45.68 3.88
C ASN A 2 7.53 45.08 3.37
N ALA A 3 7.53 44.48 2.19
CA ALA A 3 6.35 43.79 1.65
C ALA A 3 6.31 42.30 2.06
N ASP A 4 7.44 41.75 2.50
CA ASP A 4 7.65 40.31 2.67
C ASP A 4 6.79 39.72 3.79
N GLY A 5 6.23 38.55 3.54
CA GLY A 5 5.41 37.80 4.48
C GLY A 5 4.02 37.48 3.95
N SER A 6 3.22 36.87 4.82
CA SER A 6 1.85 36.43 4.51
C SER A 6 0.84 37.50 4.87
N TRP A 7 -0.14 37.69 3.98
CA TRP A 7 -1.18 38.70 4.11
C TRP A 7 -2.55 38.06 3.94
N LYS A 8 -3.46 38.34 4.87
CA LYS A 8 -4.88 38.05 4.67
C LYS A 8 -5.50 39.20 3.91
N VAL A 9 -6.05 38.92 2.73
CA VAL A 9 -6.54 39.92 1.79
C VAL A 9 -7.99 39.68 1.46
N THR A 10 -8.80 40.73 1.49
CA THR A 10 -10.19 40.71 1.06
C THR A 10 -10.33 41.49 -0.25
N LEU A 11 -10.77 40.81 -1.29
CA LEU A 11 -11.07 41.36 -2.60
C LEU A 11 -12.58 41.60 -2.74
N SER A 12 -12.98 42.87 -2.75
CA SER A 12 -14.39 43.28 -2.85
C SER A 12 -14.80 43.42 -4.32
N THR A 13 -15.49 42.41 -4.84
CA THR A 13 -16.01 42.41 -6.22
C THR A 13 -17.51 42.73 -6.24
N LYS A 14 -18.07 42.98 -7.43
CA LYS A 14 -19.53 43.15 -7.60
C LYS A 14 -20.34 41.89 -7.30
N LEU A 15 -19.70 40.73 -7.24
CA LEU A 15 -20.31 39.43 -6.96
C LEU A 15 -20.22 39.03 -5.48
N GLY A 16 -19.51 39.82 -4.67
CA GLY A 16 -19.25 39.53 -3.26
C GLY A 16 -17.79 39.76 -2.88
N ALA A 17 -17.54 39.84 -1.57
CA ALA A 17 -16.19 39.86 -1.02
C ALA A 17 -15.61 38.45 -1.04
N GLN A 18 -14.34 38.33 -1.43
CA GLN A 18 -13.59 37.07 -1.43
C GLN A 18 -12.35 37.24 -0.55
N ASP A 19 -12.14 36.30 0.35
CA ASP A 19 -10.90 36.20 1.12
C ASP A 19 -9.87 35.39 0.32
N ILE A 20 -8.67 35.95 0.19
CA ILE A 20 -7.49 35.38 -0.48
C ILE A 20 -6.27 35.60 0.41
N GLN A 21 -5.22 34.82 0.21
CA GLN A 21 -3.94 35.03 0.90
C GLN A 21 -2.85 35.35 -0.11
N PHE A 22 -1.99 36.31 0.24
CA PHE A 22 -0.76 36.60 -0.51
C PHE A 22 0.45 36.23 0.33
N HIS A 23 1.35 35.44 -0.24
CA HIS A 23 2.67 35.18 0.34
C HIS A 23 3.70 35.90 -0.52
N ILE A 24 4.17 37.05 -0.05
CA ILE A 24 5.01 37.96 -0.83
C ILE A 24 6.47 37.77 -0.42
N THR A 25 7.35 37.67 -1.41
CA THR A 25 8.81 37.75 -1.24
C THR A 25 9.36 38.77 -2.23
N THR A 26 10.24 39.65 -1.78
CA THR A 26 10.81 40.71 -2.62
C THR A 26 12.33 40.62 -2.70
N LYS A 27 12.87 40.89 -3.89
CA LYS A 27 14.31 40.97 -4.13
C LYS A 27 14.62 42.17 -5.00
N GLY A 28 15.09 43.26 -4.39
CA GLY A 28 15.27 44.53 -5.08
C GLY A 28 13.92 45.10 -5.54
N SER A 29 13.76 45.33 -6.84
CA SER A 29 12.49 45.79 -7.43
C SER A 29 11.57 44.65 -7.89
N HIS A 30 12.00 43.39 -7.73
CA HIS A 30 11.23 42.20 -8.12
C HIS A 30 10.38 41.70 -6.96
N LEU A 31 9.16 41.24 -7.28
CA LEU A 31 8.22 40.62 -6.35
C LEU A 31 7.82 39.26 -6.88
N ASP A 32 7.96 38.23 -6.06
CA ASP A 32 7.31 36.93 -6.25
C ASP A 32 6.18 36.82 -5.22
N CYS A 33 5.01 36.38 -5.66
CA CYS A 33 3.85 36.25 -4.80
C CYS A 33 3.08 34.97 -5.13
N LEU A 34 2.84 34.14 -4.11
CA LEU A 34 1.88 33.06 -4.18
C LEU A 34 0.51 33.60 -3.75
N ILE A 35 -0.48 33.51 -4.63
CA ILE A 35 -1.87 33.86 -4.34
C ILE A 35 -2.64 32.57 -4.06
N GLU A 36 -3.12 32.41 -2.83
CA GLU A 36 -4.07 31.35 -2.48
C GLU A 36 -5.49 31.90 -2.56
N SER A 37 -6.34 31.22 -3.33
CA SER A 37 -7.74 31.61 -3.49
C SER A 37 -8.64 30.37 -3.53
N PRO A 38 -9.95 30.54 -3.28
CA PRO A 38 -10.93 29.47 -3.48
C PRO A 38 -10.98 28.90 -4.91
N MET A 39 -10.34 29.56 -5.88
CA MET A 39 -10.24 29.13 -7.28
C MET A 39 -8.91 28.43 -7.61
N GLY A 40 -8.08 28.14 -6.61
CA GLY A 40 -6.75 27.54 -6.73
C GLY A 40 -5.60 28.51 -6.45
N ASN A 41 -4.41 27.93 -6.34
CA ASN A 41 -3.16 28.64 -6.06
C ASN A 41 -2.53 29.13 -7.37
N MET A 42 -1.99 30.34 -7.36
CA MET A 42 -1.36 30.97 -8.53
C MET A 42 -0.10 31.72 -8.13
N ASP A 43 1.03 31.34 -8.73
CA ASP A 43 2.26 32.10 -8.65
C ASP A 43 2.20 33.31 -9.60
N VAL A 44 2.54 34.48 -9.09
CA VAL A 44 2.60 35.72 -9.86
C VAL A 44 3.91 36.46 -9.62
N GLN A 45 4.43 37.04 -10.69
CA GLN A 45 5.60 37.91 -10.65
C GLN A 45 5.18 39.35 -10.86
N GLY A 46 5.78 40.25 -10.08
CA GLY A 46 5.44 41.65 -10.04
C GLY A 46 6.65 42.53 -9.77
N THR A 47 6.34 43.79 -9.49
CA THR A 47 7.32 44.81 -9.17
C THR A 47 6.98 45.49 -7.86
N VAL A 48 8.03 45.84 -7.12
CA VAL A 48 7.94 46.71 -5.94
C VAL A 48 8.66 48.01 -6.24
N SER A 49 7.98 49.13 -6.01
CA SER A 49 8.56 50.47 -6.09
C SER A 49 8.12 51.28 -4.87
N GLY A 50 9.01 51.39 -3.87
CA GLY A 50 8.72 52.12 -2.63
C GLY A 50 7.73 51.38 -1.72
N SER A 51 6.50 51.88 -1.64
CA SER A 51 5.35 51.26 -0.93
C SER A 51 4.32 50.66 -1.89
N THR A 52 4.56 50.74 -3.21
CA THR A 52 3.61 50.26 -4.22
C THR A 52 4.05 48.90 -4.78
N LEU A 53 3.11 47.95 -4.84
CA LEU A 53 3.23 46.64 -5.47
C LEU A 53 2.36 46.60 -6.72
N SER A 54 2.87 46.03 -7.81
CA SER A 54 2.05 45.82 -9.02
C SER A 54 2.43 44.56 -9.79
N TRP A 55 1.42 43.83 -10.26
CA TRP A 55 1.58 42.68 -11.15
C TRP A 55 0.38 42.51 -12.08
N ASP A 56 0.62 41.82 -13.20
CA ASP A 56 -0.40 41.37 -14.15
C ASP A 56 -0.47 39.84 -14.11
N MET A 57 -1.67 39.25 -14.18
CA MET A 57 -1.86 37.80 -14.20
C MET A 57 -2.96 37.36 -15.16
N LYS A 58 -2.87 36.12 -15.65
CA LYS A 58 -3.89 35.50 -16.52
C LYS A 58 -4.57 34.36 -15.77
N ILE A 59 -5.85 34.55 -15.47
CA ILE A 59 -6.73 33.54 -14.88
C ILE A 59 -7.29 32.72 -16.05
N THR A 60 -7.23 31.39 -16.00
CA THR A 60 -7.64 30.50 -17.12
C THR A 60 -8.90 29.70 -16.85
N LYS A 61 -9.32 29.58 -15.58
CA LYS A 61 -10.56 28.92 -15.14
C LYS A 61 -11.24 29.75 -14.02
N PRO A 62 -12.57 29.72 -13.87
CA PRO A 62 -13.55 29.09 -14.75
C PRO A 62 -13.80 29.89 -16.06
N ILE A 63 -13.38 31.16 -16.12
CA ILE A 63 -13.45 32.02 -17.32
C ILE A 63 -12.08 32.66 -17.56
N PRO A 64 -11.45 32.48 -18.74
CA PRO A 64 -10.19 33.12 -19.05
C PRO A 64 -10.26 34.65 -18.99
N MET A 65 -9.44 35.29 -18.15
CA MET A 65 -9.36 36.75 -18.05
C MET A 65 -7.98 37.23 -17.62
N LYS A 66 -7.67 38.50 -17.93
CA LYS A 66 -6.49 39.19 -17.40
C LYS A 66 -6.87 39.98 -16.16
N ALA A 67 -6.08 39.87 -15.11
CA ALA A 67 -6.19 40.66 -13.90
C ALA A 67 -4.93 41.50 -13.70
N ARG A 68 -5.09 42.76 -13.27
CA ARG A 68 -3.99 43.67 -12.92
C ARG A 68 -4.17 44.18 -11.51
N TYR A 69 -3.14 44.06 -10.69
CA TYR A 69 -3.12 44.51 -9.30
C TYR A 69 -2.20 45.72 -9.15
N GLU A 70 -2.68 46.71 -8.40
CA GLU A 70 -1.93 47.88 -7.95
C GLU A 70 -2.28 48.08 -6.47
N ILE A 71 -1.30 47.90 -5.59
CA ILE A 71 -1.47 47.84 -4.13
C ILE A 71 -0.49 48.77 -3.46
N GLU A 72 -0.94 49.52 -2.47
CA GLU A 72 -0.15 50.38 -1.61
C GLU A 72 -0.04 49.77 -0.21
N LEU A 73 1.17 49.73 0.32
CA LEU A 73 1.48 49.27 1.67
C LEU A 73 1.53 50.45 2.65
N ASP A 74 0.89 50.27 3.80
CA ASP A 74 1.01 51.15 4.97
C ASP A 74 1.23 50.28 6.22
N GLY A 75 2.50 50.06 6.56
CA GLY A 75 2.92 49.18 7.66
C GLY A 75 2.48 47.72 7.46
N ASP A 76 1.59 47.26 8.35
CA ASP A 76 0.98 45.92 8.34
C ASP A 76 -0.41 45.90 7.69
N THR A 77 -0.74 46.95 6.93
CA THR A 77 -1.95 47.00 6.13
C THR A 77 -1.62 47.23 4.66
N MET A 78 -2.46 46.71 3.77
CA MET A 78 -2.39 46.96 2.34
C MET A 78 -3.74 47.40 1.81
N SER A 79 -3.74 48.34 0.87
CA SER A 79 -4.95 48.77 0.18
C SER A 79 -4.66 48.95 -1.29
N GLY A 80 -5.58 48.56 -2.16
CA GLY A 80 -5.29 48.53 -3.58
C GLY A 80 -6.50 48.32 -4.45
N THR A 81 -6.24 48.13 -5.72
CA THR A 81 -7.27 47.86 -6.71
C THR A 81 -6.84 46.75 -7.65
N ALA A 82 -7.78 45.85 -7.95
CA ALA A 82 -7.61 44.81 -8.97
C ALA A 82 -8.53 45.11 -10.15
N LYS A 83 -7.98 45.20 -11.37
CA LYS A 83 -8.78 45.28 -12.61
C LYS A 83 -8.97 43.85 -13.13
N LEU A 84 -10.18 43.30 -12.99
CA LEU A 84 -10.50 41.88 -13.26
C LEU A 84 -11.21 41.71 -14.60
N GLY A 85 -10.52 41.97 -15.71
CA GLY A 85 -11.09 41.85 -17.06
C GLY A 85 -12.47 42.52 -17.20
N PHE A 86 -13.47 41.78 -17.68
CA PHE A 86 -14.84 42.25 -17.88
C PHE A 86 -15.63 42.47 -16.58
N LEU A 87 -15.16 41.97 -15.42
CA LEU A 87 -15.80 42.17 -14.11
C LEU A 87 -15.53 43.56 -13.51
N GLY A 88 -14.63 44.33 -14.13
CA GLY A 88 -14.34 45.71 -13.76
C GLY A 88 -13.33 45.83 -12.63
N LYS A 89 -13.31 47.00 -11.98
CA LYS A 89 -12.34 47.34 -10.93
C LYS A 89 -12.88 46.93 -9.55
N ALA A 90 -12.16 46.06 -8.85
CA ALA A 90 -12.42 45.63 -7.48
C ALA A 90 -11.50 46.37 -6.50
N LYS A 91 -12.01 46.63 -5.29
CA LYS A 91 -11.18 47.15 -4.19
C LYS A 91 -10.53 45.99 -3.45
N LEU A 92 -9.30 46.18 -3.05
CA LEU A 92 -8.51 45.22 -2.28
C LEU A 92 -8.09 45.87 -0.97
N SER A 93 -8.23 45.14 0.13
CA SER A 93 -7.68 45.52 1.44
C SER A 93 -7.11 44.28 2.12
N GLY A 94 -6.00 44.41 2.84
CA GLY A 94 -5.41 43.29 3.55
C GLY A 94 -4.63 43.70 4.79
N VAL A 95 -4.37 42.72 5.65
CA VAL A 95 -3.60 42.88 6.89
C VAL A 95 -2.50 41.82 6.94
N ARG A 96 -1.31 42.20 7.41
CA ARG A 96 -0.17 41.28 7.55
C ARG A 96 -0.47 40.30 8.67
N MET A 97 -0.22 39.03 8.42
CA MET A 97 -0.39 37.98 9.41
C MET A 97 0.83 37.95 10.33
N ALA A 98 0.61 37.88 11.64
CA ALA A 98 1.68 37.76 12.62
C ALA A 98 2.38 36.41 12.43
N THR A 99 3.66 36.46 12.03
CA THR A 99 4.64 35.36 11.83
C THR A 99 4.05 33.94 11.90
N ALA A 100 3.30 33.56 10.87
CA ALA A 100 3.49 32.25 10.29
C ALA A 100 4.81 32.33 9.53
N THR A 101 5.73 31.43 9.81
CA THR A 101 6.92 31.19 8.99
C THR A 101 6.50 31.31 7.52
N PRO A 102 7.15 32.16 6.69
CA PRO A 102 6.89 32.09 5.24
C PRO A 102 7.02 30.61 4.85
N PRO A 103 6.21 30.09 3.90
CA PRO A 103 6.51 28.77 3.37
C PRO A 103 7.99 28.82 3.01
N THR A 104 8.79 28.04 3.74
CA THR A 104 10.18 27.79 3.36
C THR A 104 10.12 27.56 1.88
N GLU A 105 10.98 28.25 1.12
CA GLU A 105 11.23 27.94 -0.28
C GLU A 105 10.96 26.46 -0.45
N GLN A 106 10.07 26.09 -1.38
CA GLN A 106 10.20 24.77 -1.97
C GLN A 106 11.67 24.74 -2.37
N ASN A 107 12.47 24.06 -1.56
CA ASN A 107 13.78 23.65 -1.93
C ASN A 107 13.49 22.77 -3.13
N THR A 108 13.57 23.38 -4.30
CA THR A 108 13.75 22.76 -5.59
C THR A 108 15.16 22.18 -5.67
N THR A 109 15.72 21.75 -4.54
CA THR A 109 16.56 20.57 -4.55
C THR A 109 15.59 19.43 -4.79
N ASP A 110 15.56 18.90 -6.00
CA ASP A 110 14.92 17.62 -6.37
C ASP A 110 15.43 16.41 -5.52
N GLU A 111 16.18 16.67 -4.44
CA GLU A 111 16.74 15.69 -3.53
C GLU A 111 15.91 15.62 -2.23
N PRO A 112 15.47 14.42 -1.84
CA PRO A 112 14.79 14.19 -0.56
C PRO A 112 15.62 14.67 0.64
N VAL A 113 14.94 15.09 1.72
CA VAL A 113 15.61 15.50 2.96
C VAL A 113 16.37 14.32 3.56
N PHE A 114 17.70 14.35 3.51
CA PHE A 114 18.51 13.30 4.10
C PHE A 114 18.63 13.46 5.63
N ILE A 115 18.34 12.40 6.39
CA ILE A 115 18.40 12.42 7.86
C ILE A 115 19.50 11.50 8.39
N THR A 116 20.46 12.05 9.11
CA THR A 116 21.49 11.28 9.81
C THR A 116 21.12 11.03 11.27
N GLU A 117 21.88 10.20 11.98
CA GLU A 117 21.73 9.98 13.42
C GLU A 117 21.77 11.29 14.23
N THR A 118 22.66 12.21 13.85
CA THR A 118 22.93 13.47 14.57
C THR A 118 22.14 14.66 14.05
N SER A 119 21.46 14.54 12.91
CA SER A 119 20.63 15.62 12.40
C SER A 119 19.44 15.87 13.33
N VAL A 120 19.00 17.12 13.41
CA VAL A 120 17.82 17.52 14.17
C VAL A 120 16.81 18.08 13.16
N ASP A 121 15.63 17.47 13.08
CA ASP A 121 14.57 17.99 12.23
C ASP A 121 14.05 19.31 12.82
N PRO A 122 14.10 20.44 12.09
CA PRO A 122 13.72 21.74 12.63
C PRO A 122 12.24 21.82 13.03
N LYS A 123 11.37 20.97 12.46
CA LYS A 123 9.94 20.90 12.78
C LYS A 123 9.66 19.98 13.98
N TYR A 124 10.48 18.95 14.17
CA TYR A 124 10.27 17.89 15.16
C TYR A 124 11.40 17.84 16.20
N ASN A 125 11.81 19.00 16.74
CA ASN A 125 12.93 19.14 17.69
C ASN A 125 12.54 19.48 19.14
N ASN A 126 11.25 19.74 19.39
CA ASN A 126 10.75 20.08 20.73
C ASN A 126 9.76 19.02 21.23
N PRO A 127 10.23 17.83 21.63
CA PRO A 127 9.37 16.76 22.12
C PRO A 127 8.85 17.08 23.52
N TYR A 128 7.64 16.60 23.83
CA TYR A 128 7.05 16.68 25.14
C TYR A 128 6.29 15.39 25.49
N ILE A 129 6.11 15.13 26.79
CA ILE A 129 5.43 13.94 27.31
C ILE A 129 4.09 14.35 27.93
N GLU A 130 3.01 13.67 27.53
CA GLU A 130 1.66 13.83 28.07
C GLU A 130 1.35 12.73 29.10
N VAL A 131 1.77 11.49 28.82
CA VAL A 131 1.53 10.31 29.68
C VAL A 131 2.84 9.58 29.88
N ASP A 132 3.11 9.19 31.13
CA ASP A 132 4.23 8.33 31.52
C ASP A 132 3.79 7.45 32.69
N GLU A 133 3.50 6.19 32.41
CA GLU A 133 2.94 5.27 33.41
C GLU A 133 3.33 3.82 33.17
N TRP A 134 3.25 3.00 34.22
CA TRP A 134 3.35 1.55 34.08
C TRP A 134 1.99 0.93 33.80
N ARG A 135 1.92 0.06 32.79
CA ARG A 135 0.75 -0.73 32.43
C ARG A 135 1.04 -2.22 32.60
N GLN A 136 0.01 -2.99 32.93
CA GLN A 136 0.10 -4.45 33.06
C GLN A 136 -0.38 -5.20 31.81
N GLN A 137 -1.18 -4.55 30.97
CA GLN A 137 -1.82 -5.14 29.80
C GLN A 137 -1.39 -4.39 28.54
N PRO A 138 -1.25 -5.08 27.38
CA PRO A 138 -1.41 -6.54 27.19
C PRO A 138 -0.25 -7.37 27.79
N VAL A 139 0.87 -6.73 28.08
CA VAL A 139 2.03 -7.25 28.81
C VAL A 139 2.60 -6.13 29.68
N PRO A 140 3.33 -6.40 30.78
CA PRO A 140 3.94 -5.35 31.58
C PRO A 140 4.87 -4.44 30.78
N HIS A 141 4.64 -3.13 30.82
CA HIS A 141 5.49 -2.13 30.14
C HIS A 141 5.33 -0.73 30.76
N ARG A 142 6.34 0.13 30.60
CA ARG A 142 6.21 1.57 30.79
C ARG A 142 5.72 2.17 29.47
N TYR A 143 4.54 2.77 29.51
CA TYR A 143 3.94 3.46 28.38
C TYR A 143 4.25 4.96 28.47
N VAL A 144 4.85 5.49 27.41
CA VAL A 144 5.11 6.92 27.27
C VAL A 144 4.40 7.43 26.02
N HIS A 145 3.60 8.47 26.15
CA HIS A 145 2.89 9.12 25.05
C HIS A 145 3.13 10.62 25.05
N GLY A 146 3.23 11.20 23.86
CA GLY A 146 3.43 12.62 23.69
C GLY A 146 3.48 13.04 22.23
N GLY A 147 4.17 14.14 21.96
CA GLY A 147 4.30 14.68 20.62
C GLY A 147 5.43 15.69 20.49
N PHE A 148 5.40 16.44 19.40
CA PHE A 148 6.29 17.57 19.16
C PHE A 148 5.47 18.86 19.22
N ALA A 149 5.94 19.84 20.01
CA ALA A 149 5.23 21.09 20.19
C ALA A 149 4.97 21.80 18.85
N ASP A 150 3.82 22.47 18.73
CA ASP A 150 3.40 23.21 17.52
C ASP A 150 3.25 22.35 16.25
N THR A 151 3.05 21.03 16.40
CA THR A 151 2.81 20.09 15.30
C THR A 151 1.64 19.14 15.54
N GLY A 152 1.16 18.48 14.48
CA GLY A 152 0.22 17.37 14.58
C GLY A 152 0.85 16.03 14.93
N ALA A 153 2.18 15.96 15.04
CA ALA A 153 2.91 14.71 15.24
C ALA A 153 2.78 14.20 16.69
N ARG A 154 2.46 12.91 16.81
CA ARG A 154 2.32 12.17 18.06
C ARG A 154 3.14 10.89 18.02
N PHE A 155 3.65 10.49 19.17
CA PHE A 155 4.37 9.23 19.35
C PHE A 155 3.88 8.49 20.60
N SER A 156 4.04 7.17 20.58
CA SER A 156 3.92 6.32 21.76
C SER A 156 5.09 5.33 21.81
N PHE A 157 5.65 5.14 23.00
CA PHE A 157 6.74 4.22 23.27
C PHE A 157 6.34 3.22 24.36
N TYR A 158 6.73 1.96 24.18
CA TYR A 158 6.35 0.86 25.07
C TYR A 158 7.61 0.14 25.54
N PHE A 159 8.10 0.52 26.72
CA PHE A 159 9.36 0.04 27.27
C PHE A 159 9.15 -1.20 28.15
N PRO A 160 9.86 -2.32 27.91
CA PRO A 160 9.74 -3.52 28.75
C PRO A 160 10.31 -3.32 30.17
N PRO A 161 10.04 -4.24 31.11
CA PRO A 161 10.80 -4.31 32.35
C PRO A 161 12.29 -4.49 32.09
N LYS A 162 13.13 -3.92 32.95
CA LYS A 162 14.60 -3.89 32.78
C LYS A 162 15.21 -5.28 32.54
N ASP A 163 14.72 -6.29 33.25
CA ASP A 163 15.25 -7.67 33.16
C ASP A 163 14.97 -8.32 31.79
N GLY A 164 14.00 -7.81 31.03
CA GLY A 164 13.68 -8.28 29.68
C GLY A 164 14.34 -7.48 28.57
N TYR A 165 14.94 -6.32 28.86
CA TYR A 165 15.47 -5.43 27.83
C TYR A 165 16.84 -5.86 27.30
N GLN A 166 17.01 -5.92 25.98
CA GLN A 166 18.24 -6.34 25.31
C GLN A 166 18.89 -5.25 24.46
N GLY A 167 18.61 -3.97 24.74
CA GLY A 167 19.31 -2.88 24.06
C GLY A 167 18.80 -2.56 22.65
N ARG A 168 17.53 -2.83 22.34
CA ARG A 168 16.97 -2.65 20.98
C ARG A 168 15.53 -2.13 20.94
N PHE A 169 15.07 -1.67 19.78
CA PHE A 169 13.67 -1.30 19.55
C PHE A 169 13.15 -1.72 18.19
N PHE A 170 11.86 -2.03 18.14
CA PHE A 170 11.12 -2.27 16.91
C PHE A 170 10.18 -1.09 16.64
N HIS A 171 10.23 -0.56 15.43
CA HIS A 171 9.43 0.56 14.96
C HIS A 171 8.59 0.09 13.77
N ASN A 172 7.27 0.16 13.90
CA ASN A 172 6.35 -0.11 12.80
C ASN A 172 5.96 1.17 12.06
N THR A 173 5.78 1.07 10.74
CA THR A 173 5.20 2.16 9.96
C THR A 173 4.20 1.63 8.94
N TYR A 174 3.10 2.36 8.77
CA TYR A 174 2.11 2.08 7.74
C TYR A 174 1.34 3.37 7.36
N PRO A 175 1.08 3.69 6.09
CA PRO A 175 0.50 4.99 5.68
C PRO A 175 -0.84 5.34 6.35
N LEU A 176 -1.61 4.34 6.76
CA LEU A 176 -2.89 4.52 7.46
C LEU A 176 -2.78 4.40 9.00
N ALA A 177 -1.58 4.44 9.56
CA ALA A 177 -1.34 4.62 11.00
C ALA A 177 -1.72 6.06 11.40
N LEU A 178 -3.03 6.30 11.61
CA LEU A 178 -3.57 7.62 11.98
C LEU A 178 -3.48 7.90 13.50
N SER A 179 -3.14 6.88 14.28
CA SER A 179 -2.92 6.96 15.73
C SER A 179 -1.44 6.72 16.04
N SER A 180 -0.96 7.33 17.12
CA SER A 180 0.38 7.03 17.64
C SER A 180 0.40 5.82 18.56
N ASP A 181 -0.76 5.30 18.96
CA ASP A 181 -0.84 4.07 19.74
C ASP A 181 -0.84 2.83 18.86
N ILE A 182 -0.23 1.76 19.36
CA ILE A 182 -0.37 0.43 18.78
C ILE A 182 -1.85 0.03 18.81
N GLY A 183 -2.40 -0.32 17.66
CA GLY A 183 -3.82 -0.62 17.52
C GLY A 183 -4.17 -0.93 16.07
N PRO A 184 -5.41 -1.39 15.80
CA PRO A 184 -5.82 -1.63 14.44
C PRO A 184 -5.76 -0.33 13.63
N PHE A 185 -5.12 -0.40 12.47
CA PHE A 185 -5.25 0.64 11.45
C PHE A 185 -6.65 0.54 10.83
N PRO A 186 -7.17 1.60 10.18
CA PRO A 186 -8.49 1.61 9.54
C PRO A 186 -8.48 0.81 8.22
N ILE A 187 -7.89 -0.39 8.23
CA ILE A 187 -7.81 -1.34 7.12
C ILE A 187 -7.79 -2.79 7.65
N PRO A 188 -8.28 -3.76 6.86
CA PRO A 188 -8.30 -5.17 7.22
C PRO A 188 -6.94 -5.89 7.09
N PHE A 189 -5.81 -5.17 7.19
CA PHE A 189 -4.47 -5.71 7.03
C PHE A 189 -3.79 -5.95 8.40
N ALA A 190 -4.17 -7.03 9.08
CA ALA A 190 -3.79 -7.27 10.48
C ALA A 190 -2.26 -7.26 10.73
N VAL A 191 -1.46 -7.80 9.80
CA VAL A 191 0.00 -7.85 9.93
C VAL A 191 0.69 -6.50 9.79
N ALA A 192 -0.02 -5.46 9.31
CA ALA A 192 0.51 -4.10 9.40
C ALA A 192 0.62 -3.65 10.85
N THR A 193 -0.22 -4.17 11.75
CA THR A 193 -0.15 -3.83 13.17
C THR A 193 1.01 -4.57 13.82
N GLY A 194 1.86 -3.84 14.56
CA GLY A 194 2.91 -4.47 15.36
C GLY A 194 2.32 -5.34 16.48
N ASN A 195 3.13 -6.24 17.04
CA ASN A 195 2.74 -7.10 18.14
C ASN A 195 3.58 -6.74 19.39
N LEU A 196 2.96 -6.06 20.36
CA LEU A 196 3.66 -5.59 21.56
C LEU A 196 4.21 -6.75 22.41
N GLY A 197 3.44 -7.82 22.55
CA GLY A 197 3.87 -9.01 23.30
C GLY A 197 5.12 -9.64 22.69
N PHE A 198 5.13 -9.84 21.37
CA PHE A 198 6.29 -10.32 20.62
C PHE A 198 7.50 -9.37 20.75
N THR A 199 7.26 -8.06 20.69
CA THR A 199 8.32 -7.05 20.76
C THR A 199 9.05 -7.13 22.10
N ILE A 200 8.29 -7.18 23.19
CA ILE A 200 8.84 -7.30 24.55
C ILE A 200 9.49 -8.68 24.76
N ASP A 201 8.89 -9.77 24.27
CA ASP A 201 9.48 -11.12 24.30
C ASP A 201 10.82 -11.19 23.53
N SER A 202 11.00 -10.32 22.53
CA SER A 202 12.24 -10.20 21.75
C SER A 202 13.26 -9.23 22.38
N GLY A 203 13.01 -8.77 23.61
CA GLY A 203 13.86 -7.86 24.35
C GLY A 203 13.92 -6.43 23.79
N ALA A 204 12.91 -6.05 23.00
CA ALA A 204 12.81 -4.74 22.38
C ALA A 204 11.76 -3.87 23.07
N TYR A 205 11.94 -2.55 23.04
CA TYR A 205 10.81 -1.63 23.21
C TYR A 205 10.13 -1.34 21.86
N TYR A 206 8.86 -0.94 21.89
CA TYR A 206 8.09 -0.63 20.68
C TYR A 206 8.00 0.87 20.44
N VAL A 207 8.11 1.31 19.19
CA VAL A 207 7.94 2.70 18.75
C VAL A 207 6.83 2.81 17.72
N GLN A 208 5.93 3.76 17.91
CA GLN A 208 4.84 4.09 16.99
C GLN A 208 4.65 5.60 16.89
N THR A 209 4.28 6.07 15.70
CA THR A 209 3.85 7.46 15.47
C THR A 209 2.53 7.49 14.71
N ASN A 210 1.88 8.66 14.70
CA ASN A 210 0.72 8.95 13.85
C ASN A 210 1.11 9.52 12.46
N LEU A 211 2.39 9.38 12.08
CA LEU A 211 2.99 9.85 10.83
C LEU A 211 2.79 11.35 10.54
N GLY A 212 2.75 12.17 11.60
CA GLY A 212 2.65 13.63 11.51
C GLY A 212 1.23 14.17 11.67
N GLY A 213 0.20 13.31 11.71
CA GLY A 213 -1.18 13.76 11.95
C GLY A 213 -1.63 14.80 10.91
N SER A 214 -1.97 16.00 11.36
CA SER A 214 -2.35 17.13 10.49
C SER A 214 -1.23 17.66 9.60
N ASP A 215 0.02 17.27 9.83
CA ASP A 215 1.18 17.77 9.09
C ASP A 215 1.34 17.16 7.70
N ARG A 216 0.68 16.03 7.43
CA ARG A 216 0.83 15.24 6.19
C ARG A 216 -0.35 15.44 5.23
N THR A 217 -0.74 16.69 5.01
CA THR A 217 -1.78 17.03 4.03
C THR A 217 -1.34 16.61 2.61
N PRO A 218 -2.26 16.49 1.63
CA PRO A 218 -1.88 16.08 0.26
C PRO A 218 -0.82 16.95 -0.42
N MET A 219 -0.62 18.20 0.03
CA MET A 219 0.39 19.12 -0.49
C MET A 219 1.63 19.22 0.42
N ALA A 220 1.68 18.46 1.51
CA ALA A 220 2.80 18.45 2.41
C ALA A 220 4.00 17.73 1.78
N ASP A 221 5.19 18.02 2.32
CA ASP A 221 6.42 17.29 2.01
C ASP A 221 6.19 15.78 2.24
N PRO A 222 6.32 14.92 1.21
CA PRO A 222 6.07 13.48 1.32
C PRO A 222 7.05 12.81 2.30
N ALA A 223 8.22 13.39 2.55
CA ALA A 223 9.17 12.90 3.53
C ALA A 223 8.62 12.90 4.97
N ILE A 224 7.64 13.78 5.28
CA ILE A 224 7.05 13.91 6.63
C ILE A 224 6.50 12.57 7.12
N ALA A 225 5.57 12.00 6.36
CA ALA A 225 4.93 10.74 6.69
C ALA A 225 5.81 9.53 6.32
N ALA A 226 6.71 9.68 5.35
CA ALA A 226 7.59 8.59 4.94
C ALA A 226 8.62 8.24 6.01
N TYR A 227 9.36 9.23 6.52
CA TYR A 227 10.48 8.96 7.44
C TYR A 227 10.81 10.08 8.43
N ARG A 228 10.50 11.36 8.19
CA ARG A 228 10.96 12.46 9.07
C ARG A 228 10.38 12.39 10.47
N VAL A 229 9.07 12.20 10.60
CA VAL A 229 8.40 12.07 11.91
C VAL A 229 8.88 10.81 12.64
N ASN A 230 8.97 9.70 11.90
CA ASN A 230 9.45 8.43 12.44
C ASN A 230 10.89 8.54 12.93
N ALA A 231 11.76 9.25 12.21
CA ALA A 231 13.15 9.46 12.59
C ALA A 231 13.29 10.33 13.84
N ALA A 232 12.51 11.41 13.95
CA ALA A 232 12.49 12.26 15.14
C ALA A 232 12.02 11.47 16.37
N ALA A 233 10.94 10.69 16.24
CA ALA A 233 10.44 9.84 17.32
C ALA A 233 11.43 8.72 17.71
N ALA A 234 12.08 8.08 16.73
CA ALA A 234 13.10 7.05 17.00
C ALA A 234 14.29 7.64 17.78
N LYS A 235 14.81 8.80 17.39
CA LYS A 235 15.88 9.50 18.11
C LYS A 235 15.46 9.87 19.53
N TYR A 236 14.27 10.44 19.71
CA TYR A 236 13.78 10.80 21.04
C TYR A 236 13.55 9.56 21.93
N SER A 237 13.08 8.45 21.37
CA SER A 237 12.92 7.20 22.12
C SER A 237 14.22 6.69 22.74
N ARG A 238 15.38 6.91 22.07
CA ARG A 238 16.70 6.57 22.61
C ARG A 238 17.07 7.38 23.85
N VAL A 239 16.66 8.66 23.89
CA VAL A 239 16.88 9.53 25.07
C VAL A 239 16.15 8.94 26.28
N LEU A 240 14.88 8.57 26.11
CA LEU A 240 14.08 7.98 27.19
C LEU A 240 14.52 6.56 27.56
N ALA A 241 15.00 5.77 26.59
CA ALA A 241 15.60 4.47 26.86
C ALA A 241 16.86 4.60 27.73
N ALA A 242 17.73 5.57 27.42
CA ALA A 242 18.93 5.83 28.22
C ALA A 242 18.57 6.29 29.66
N GLU A 243 17.55 7.14 29.80
CA GLU A 243 17.02 7.53 31.12
C GLU A 243 16.54 6.32 31.93
N MET A 244 15.82 5.38 31.30
CA MET A 244 15.25 4.22 31.98
C MET A 244 16.26 3.11 32.29
N TYR A 245 17.16 2.80 31.35
CA TYR A 245 18.02 1.62 31.44
C TYR A 245 19.49 1.94 31.75
N GLY A 246 19.88 3.22 31.74
CA GLY A 246 21.26 3.70 31.87
C GLY A 246 21.87 4.03 30.51
N ASP A 247 23.07 4.62 30.48
CA ASP A 247 23.71 5.06 29.24
C ASP A 247 24.02 3.90 28.28
N HIS A 248 23.39 3.91 27.11
CA HIS A 248 23.64 3.01 25.98
C HIS A 248 22.98 3.56 24.70
N ARG A 249 23.30 2.98 23.54
CA ARG A 249 22.59 3.27 22.28
C ARG A 249 21.73 2.07 21.89
N PRO A 250 20.39 2.19 21.92
CA PRO A 250 19.50 1.16 21.40
C PRO A 250 19.69 0.91 19.90
N TRP A 251 19.81 -0.36 19.49
CA TRP A 251 19.70 -0.79 18.09
C TRP A 251 18.25 -0.60 17.59
N GLY A 252 18.08 -0.05 16.39
CA GLY A 252 16.77 0.28 15.84
C GLY A 252 16.39 -0.52 14.61
N TYR A 253 15.17 -1.06 14.57
CA TYR A 253 14.66 -1.82 13.42
C TYR A 253 13.33 -1.28 12.94
N LEU A 254 13.24 -0.92 11.66
CA LEU A 254 12.01 -0.43 11.04
C LEU A 254 11.37 -1.53 10.18
N PHE A 255 10.06 -1.72 10.33
CA PHE A 255 9.32 -2.69 9.53
C PHE A 255 7.94 -2.17 9.13
N GLY A 256 7.44 -2.66 8.00
CA GLY A 256 6.18 -2.23 7.41
C GLY A 256 5.93 -2.94 6.09
N GLY A 257 4.67 -3.18 5.77
CA GLY A 257 4.29 -3.93 4.58
C GLY A 257 3.32 -3.19 3.69
N SER A 258 3.19 -3.63 2.42
CA SER A 258 2.31 -2.99 1.44
C SER A 258 2.67 -1.50 1.29
N GLY A 259 1.75 -0.56 1.54
CA GLY A 259 2.09 0.87 1.64
C GLY A 259 3.21 1.20 2.65
N GLY A 260 3.29 0.45 3.76
CA GLY A 260 4.37 0.59 4.76
C GLY A 260 5.73 0.11 4.25
N SER A 261 5.76 -0.77 3.24
CA SER A 261 7.02 -1.20 2.63
C SER A 261 7.70 -0.04 1.90
N TYR A 262 6.93 0.84 1.23
CA TYR A 262 7.44 2.08 0.65
C TYR A 262 8.04 3.01 1.71
N GLN A 263 7.39 3.15 2.87
CA GLN A 263 7.94 3.96 3.98
C GLN A 263 9.24 3.37 4.54
N VAL A 264 9.33 2.03 4.65
CA VAL A 264 10.56 1.34 5.09
C VAL A 264 11.69 1.52 4.08
N ILE A 265 11.40 1.35 2.79
CA ILE A 265 12.36 1.57 1.70
C ILE A 265 12.82 3.02 1.67
N GLY A 266 11.87 3.96 1.70
CA GLY A 266 12.16 5.39 1.75
C GLY A 266 13.00 5.79 2.96
N SER A 267 12.72 5.20 4.12
CA SER A 267 13.55 5.38 5.31
C SER A 267 14.95 4.79 5.14
N ALA A 268 15.06 3.60 4.54
CA ALA A 268 16.34 2.95 4.30
C ALA A 268 17.22 3.70 3.29
N GLU A 269 16.63 4.36 2.30
CA GLU A 269 17.38 5.10 1.27
C GLU A 269 17.74 6.53 1.69
N ASN A 270 16.88 7.19 2.49
CA ASN A 270 17.01 8.61 2.83
C ASN A 270 17.43 8.89 4.28
N THR A 271 17.72 7.86 5.08
CA THR A 271 18.22 8.04 6.44
C THR A 271 19.47 7.20 6.71
N GLU A 272 20.34 7.66 7.61
CA GLU A 272 21.54 6.94 8.03
C GLU A 272 21.71 7.00 9.55
N GLY A 273 21.86 5.83 10.20
CA GLY A 273 22.07 5.71 11.65
C GLY A 273 20.83 5.99 12.52
N VAL A 274 19.68 6.32 11.91
CA VAL A 274 18.38 6.38 12.61
C VAL A 274 17.92 4.97 12.98
N TRP A 275 17.87 4.08 11.99
CA TRP A 275 17.68 2.64 12.16
C TRP A 275 18.93 1.90 11.66
N ASP A 276 19.15 0.72 12.23
CA ASP A 276 20.29 -0.14 11.94
C ASP A 276 19.91 -1.30 10.99
N GLY A 277 18.62 -1.61 10.88
CA GLY A 277 18.11 -2.56 9.91
C GLY A 277 16.62 -2.37 9.55
N PHE A 278 16.23 -2.99 8.42
CA PHE A 278 14.93 -2.81 7.79
C PHE A 278 14.26 -4.14 7.40
N VAL A 279 12.96 -4.28 7.66
CA VAL A 279 12.12 -5.40 7.18
C VAL A 279 10.92 -4.86 6.38
N PRO A 280 11.08 -4.55 5.08
CA PRO A 280 9.94 -4.36 4.21
C PRO A 280 9.30 -5.71 3.87
N PHE A 281 7.98 -5.76 3.80
CA PHE A 281 7.28 -6.99 3.42
C PHE A 281 6.08 -6.76 2.49
N VAL A 282 5.69 -7.77 1.71
CA VAL A 282 4.69 -7.65 0.62
C VAL A 282 4.92 -6.38 -0.20
N MET A 283 6.13 -6.32 -0.77
CA MET A 283 6.71 -5.17 -1.44
C MET A 283 6.16 -4.99 -2.85
N ALA A 284 6.16 -3.74 -3.31
CA ALA A 284 5.74 -3.38 -4.65
C ALA A 284 6.75 -2.49 -5.39
N VAL A 285 6.77 -2.61 -6.71
CA VAL A 285 7.55 -1.71 -7.59
C VAL A 285 6.86 -0.36 -7.73
N PRO A 286 7.60 0.73 -8.02
CA PRO A 286 7.02 2.07 -8.17
C PRO A 286 5.77 2.11 -9.08
N ASN A 287 5.76 1.39 -10.20
CA ASN A 287 4.64 1.41 -11.15
C ASN A 287 3.43 0.52 -10.75
N ALA A 288 3.48 -0.16 -9.61
CA ALA A 288 2.48 -1.17 -9.23
C ALA A 288 1.08 -0.58 -9.03
N ILE A 289 0.97 0.60 -8.42
CA ILE A 289 -0.31 1.25 -8.13
C ILE A 289 -0.67 2.21 -9.27
N PRO A 290 -1.87 2.11 -9.88
CA PRO A 290 -2.97 1.17 -9.59
C PRO A 290 -2.90 -0.14 -10.42
N SER A 291 -1.88 -0.29 -11.27
CA SER A 291 -1.80 -1.30 -12.32
C SER A 291 -2.12 -2.74 -11.89
N MET A 292 -1.59 -3.19 -10.74
CA MET A 292 -1.80 -4.56 -10.24
C MET A 292 -3.26 -4.85 -9.89
N PHE A 293 -4.00 -3.84 -9.44
CA PHE A 293 -5.43 -3.97 -9.19
C PHE A 293 -6.22 -4.01 -10.50
N THR A 294 -5.87 -3.13 -11.43
CA THR A 294 -6.62 -3.00 -12.69
C THR A 294 -6.55 -4.26 -13.55
N VAL A 295 -5.38 -4.90 -13.64
CA VAL A 295 -5.22 -6.16 -14.40
C VAL A 295 -6.05 -7.30 -13.78
N ARG A 296 -6.11 -7.38 -12.45
CA ARG A 296 -6.97 -8.34 -11.74
C ARG A 296 -8.43 -8.08 -12.08
N MET A 297 -8.88 -6.83 -11.99
CA MET A 297 -10.27 -6.46 -12.28
C MET A 297 -10.65 -6.79 -13.73
N HIS A 298 -9.74 -6.56 -14.70
CA HIS A 298 -9.94 -6.95 -16.09
C HIS A 298 -10.17 -8.46 -16.25
N ALA A 299 -9.27 -9.27 -15.69
CA ALA A 299 -9.37 -10.72 -15.75
C ALA A 299 -10.63 -11.24 -15.05
N LEU A 300 -10.98 -10.69 -13.87
CA LEU A 300 -12.21 -11.05 -13.16
C LEU A 300 -13.46 -10.81 -14.00
N ARG A 301 -13.58 -9.64 -14.64
CA ARG A 301 -14.74 -9.31 -15.48
C ARG A 301 -14.93 -10.32 -16.62
N ILE A 302 -13.86 -10.62 -17.34
CA ILE A 302 -13.91 -11.53 -18.50
C ILE A 302 -14.17 -12.98 -18.06
N LEU A 303 -13.41 -13.49 -17.09
CA LEU A 303 -13.43 -14.91 -16.73
C LEU A 303 -14.65 -15.31 -15.89
N ARG A 304 -15.27 -14.38 -15.14
CA ARG A 304 -16.51 -14.65 -14.39
C ARG A 304 -17.72 -14.82 -15.29
N LYS A 305 -17.80 -14.04 -16.38
CA LYS A 305 -18.96 -14.04 -17.29
C LYS A 305 -19.26 -15.44 -17.86
N GLY A 306 -18.21 -16.21 -18.12
CA GLY A 306 -18.28 -17.58 -18.62
C GLY A 306 -18.15 -18.69 -17.56
N ASN A 307 -18.13 -18.34 -16.27
CA ASN A 307 -17.84 -19.26 -15.15
C ASN A 307 -16.58 -20.11 -15.41
N LYS A 308 -15.47 -19.46 -15.81
CA LYS A 308 -14.26 -20.16 -16.27
C LYS A 308 -13.31 -20.58 -15.15
N PHE A 309 -13.35 -19.87 -14.04
CA PHE A 309 -12.44 -20.12 -12.93
C PHE A 309 -12.47 -21.54 -12.35
N PRO A 310 -13.62 -22.25 -12.22
CA PRO A 310 -13.61 -23.65 -11.78
C PRO A 310 -12.72 -24.55 -12.64
N GLY A 311 -12.76 -24.39 -13.97
CA GLY A 311 -11.90 -25.15 -14.88
C GLY A 311 -10.43 -24.74 -14.81
N ILE A 312 -10.16 -23.44 -14.65
CA ILE A 312 -8.80 -22.92 -14.41
C ILE A 312 -8.23 -23.51 -13.12
N MET A 313 -9.01 -23.49 -12.03
CA MET A 313 -8.58 -24.01 -10.74
C MET A 313 -8.42 -25.53 -10.76
N ASP A 314 -9.27 -26.28 -11.46
CA ASP A 314 -9.07 -27.73 -11.61
C ASP A 314 -7.76 -28.07 -12.32
N ALA A 315 -7.37 -27.28 -13.34
CA ALA A 315 -6.12 -27.44 -14.06
C ALA A 315 -4.88 -27.10 -13.20
N VAL A 316 -4.98 -26.08 -12.34
CA VAL A 316 -3.90 -25.58 -11.48
C VAL A 316 -3.75 -26.39 -10.19
N ASN A 317 -4.83 -26.94 -9.66
CA ASN A 317 -4.82 -27.71 -8.42
C ASN A 317 -4.04 -29.04 -8.57
N PRO A 318 -3.58 -29.66 -7.47
CA PRO A 318 -2.88 -30.95 -7.50
C PRO A 318 -3.65 -31.99 -8.32
N GLY A 319 -2.96 -32.73 -9.20
CA GLY A 319 -3.58 -33.71 -10.09
C GLY A 319 -4.33 -33.13 -11.31
N GLY A 320 -4.32 -31.81 -11.48
CA GLY A 320 -4.87 -31.12 -12.65
C GLY A 320 -4.07 -31.34 -13.93
N SER A 321 -4.57 -30.81 -15.05
CA SER A 321 -3.92 -30.92 -16.36
C SER A 321 -2.62 -30.13 -16.48
N GLY A 322 -2.40 -29.12 -15.62
CA GLY A 322 -1.32 -28.14 -15.76
C GLY A 322 -1.53 -27.08 -16.85
N ASP A 323 -2.64 -27.16 -17.61
CA ASP A 323 -2.97 -26.20 -18.67
C ASP A 323 -4.28 -25.46 -18.33
N PRO A 324 -4.19 -24.23 -17.76
CA PRO A 324 -5.36 -23.44 -17.41
C PRO A 324 -6.04 -22.78 -18.62
N HIS A 325 -5.45 -22.85 -19.82
CA HIS A 325 -5.97 -22.24 -21.04
C HIS A 325 -6.83 -23.18 -21.90
N ARG A 326 -6.76 -24.51 -21.66
CA ARG A 326 -7.39 -25.57 -22.44
C ARG A 326 -8.84 -25.34 -22.88
N HIS A 327 -9.64 -24.69 -22.03
CA HIS A 327 -11.09 -24.49 -22.24
C HIS A 327 -11.50 -23.01 -22.36
N LEU A 328 -10.51 -22.13 -22.55
CA LEU A 328 -10.71 -20.70 -22.72
C LEU A 328 -10.78 -20.36 -24.21
N ASN A 329 -11.68 -19.46 -24.56
CA ASN A 329 -11.65 -18.83 -25.88
C ASN A 329 -10.49 -17.82 -25.98
N THR A 330 -10.30 -17.19 -27.14
CA THR A 330 -9.21 -16.23 -27.36
C THR A 330 -9.20 -15.07 -26.36
N GLU A 331 -10.35 -14.46 -26.06
CA GLU A 331 -10.46 -13.30 -25.15
C GLU A 331 -10.21 -13.72 -23.70
N GLU A 332 -10.80 -14.84 -23.27
CA GLU A 332 -10.61 -15.42 -21.93
C GLU A 332 -9.15 -15.83 -21.70
N SER A 333 -8.54 -16.47 -22.70
CA SER A 333 -7.14 -16.88 -22.65
C SER A 333 -6.20 -15.68 -22.60
N ALA A 334 -6.48 -14.63 -23.38
CA ALA A 334 -5.72 -13.38 -23.34
C ALA A 334 -5.82 -12.69 -21.97
N ALA A 335 -7.01 -12.62 -21.37
CA ALA A 335 -7.19 -12.02 -20.05
C ALA A 335 -6.44 -12.76 -18.94
N LEU A 336 -6.48 -14.10 -18.95
CA LEU A 336 -5.71 -14.91 -17.99
C LEU A 336 -4.20 -14.75 -18.19
N ARG A 337 -3.75 -14.74 -19.45
CA ARG A 337 -2.33 -14.57 -19.81
C ARG A 337 -1.83 -13.19 -19.40
N GLU A 338 -2.60 -12.14 -19.63
CA GLU A 338 -2.24 -10.77 -19.28
C GLU A 338 -2.03 -10.61 -17.78
N ALA A 339 -2.95 -11.13 -16.96
CA ALA A 339 -2.80 -11.14 -15.51
C ALA A 339 -1.57 -11.95 -15.07
N SER A 340 -1.38 -13.14 -15.64
CA SER A 340 -0.24 -14.02 -15.30
C SER A 340 1.10 -13.38 -15.67
N LEU A 341 1.20 -12.77 -16.84
CA LEU A 341 2.42 -12.06 -17.27
C LEU A 341 2.67 -10.76 -16.52
N MET A 342 1.62 -10.15 -15.95
CA MET A 342 1.81 -9.06 -15.00
C MET A 342 2.42 -9.55 -13.68
N GLY A 343 2.34 -10.87 -13.41
CA GLY A 343 2.85 -11.54 -12.22
C GLY A 343 1.77 -12.05 -11.28
N PHE A 344 0.49 -12.01 -11.67
CA PHE A 344 -0.60 -12.52 -10.84
C PHE A 344 -0.42 -14.04 -10.68
N PRO A 345 -0.32 -14.58 -9.46
CA PRO A 345 -0.08 -16.00 -9.27
C PRO A 345 -1.33 -16.80 -9.62
N LEU A 346 -1.20 -17.82 -10.48
CA LEU A 346 -2.33 -18.68 -10.87
C LEU A 346 -3.03 -19.31 -9.66
N ARG A 347 -2.26 -19.70 -8.64
CA ARG A 347 -2.79 -20.24 -7.37
C ARG A 347 -3.59 -19.20 -6.57
N GLY A 348 -3.35 -17.90 -6.80
CA GLY A 348 -4.08 -16.80 -6.16
C GLY A 348 -5.56 -16.73 -6.55
N TRP A 349 -5.97 -17.39 -7.64
CA TRP A 349 -7.36 -17.46 -8.08
C TRP A 349 -8.25 -18.41 -7.24
N TYR A 350 -7.72 -19.10 -6.22
CA TYR A 350 -8.52 -20.09 -5.46
C TYR A 350 -9.81 -19.53 -4.83
N ASN A 351 -9.83 -18.24 -4.50
CA ASN A 351 -10.98 -17.53 -3.92
C ASN A 351 -11.71 -16.66 -4.97
N HIS A 352 -11.67 -17.06 -6.24
CA HIS A 352 -12.21 -16.28 -7.37
C HIS A 352 -13.70 -15.96 -7.26
N ASP A 353 -14.48 -16.69 -6.46
CA ASP A 353 -15.90 -16.48 -6.25
C ASP A 353 -16.16 -15.26 -5.35
N ARG A 354 -15.25 -14.99 -4.39
CA ARG A 354 -15.35 -13.87 -3.45
C ARG A 354 -14.38 -12.72 -3.74
N MET A 355 -13.44 -12.90 -4.65
CA MET A 355 -12.42 -11.90 -4.98
C MET A 355 -13.04 -10.58 -5.48
N THR A 356 -12.52 -9.44 -5.05
CA THR A 356 -13.00 -8.12 -5.48
C THR A 356 -11.86 -7.31 -6.09
N SER A 357 -12.09 -6.01 -6.32
CA SER A 357 -11.01 -5.06 -6.61
C SER A 357 -10.03 -4.88 -5.44
N GLY A 358 -10.32 -5.45 -4.25
CA GLY A 358 -9.43 -5.48 -3.09
C GLY A 358 -9.08 -4.09 -2.60
N TYR A 359 -7.80 -3.82 -2.38
CA TYR A 359 -7.32 -2.51 -1.93
C TYR A 359 -7.41 -1.40 -3.00
N PHE A 360 -7.93 -1.67 -4.19
CA PHE A 360 -8.10 -0.68 -5.26
C PHE A 360 -8.86 0.55 -4.80
N SER A 361 -9.92 0.39 -4.00
CA SER A 361 -10.76 1.53 -3.59
C SER A 361 -9.94 2.63 -2.89
N HIS A 362 -8.90 2.27 -2.12
CA HIS A 362 -7.99 3.20 -1.45
C HIS A 362 -7.16 4.07 -2.40
N VAL A 363 -6.90 3.58 -3.61
CA VAL A 363 -6.06 4.24 -4.62
C VAL A 363 -6.85 4.70 -5.85
N ALA A 364 -8.10 4.27 -6.00
CA ALA A 364 -8.98 4.64 -7.10
C ALA A 364 -9.11 6.18 -7.27
N PRO A 365 -9.16 7.01 -6.20
CA PRO A 365 -9.20 8.47 -6.35
C PRO A 365 -7.96 9.08 -7.02
N LEU A 366 -6.81 8.39 -7.04
CA LEU A 366 -5.57 8.93 -7.62
C LEU A 366 -5.69 9.12 -9.13
N VAL A 367 -6.38 8.23 -9.85
CA VAL A 367 -6.45 8.32 -11.32
C VAL A 367 -7.26 9.52 -11.79
N PRO A 368 -8.50 9.76 -11.31
CA PRO A 368 -9.23 10.98 -11.67
C PRO A 368 -8.55 12.26 -11.20
N MET A 369 -7.74 12.21 -10.14
CA MET A 369 -7.01 13.35 -9.61
C MET A 369 -5.81 13.73 -10.49
N LEU A 370 -4.99 12.76 -10.89
CA LEU A 370 -3.74 12.98 -11.64
C LEU A 370 -3.93 12.89 -13.16
N ASP A 371 -4.94 12.17 -13.61
CA ASP A 371 -5.23 11.90 -15.03
C ASP A 371 -6.75 12.03 -15.33
N PRO A 372 -7.35 13.21 -15.10
CA PRO A 372 -8.79 13.41 -15.23
C PRO A 372 -9.34 13.18 -16.65
N GLU A 373 -8.50 13.31 -17.68
CA GLU A 373 -8.89 13.14 -19.08
C GLU A 373 -8.96 11.66 -19.51
N TYR A 374 -8.45 10.72 -18.70
CA TYR A 374 -8.35 9.31 -19.08
C TYR A 374 -9.69 8.70 -19.46
N ASN A 375 -10.73 8.94 -18.67
CA ASN A 375 -12.04 8.35 -18.91
C ASN A 375 -12.62 8.82 -20.26
N ASP A 376 -12.54 10.11 -20.57
CA ASP A 376 -13.05 10.64 -21.83
C ASP A 376 -12.25 10.11 -23.02
N ASP A 377 -10.92 10.03 -22.89
CA ASP A 377 -10.03 9.45 -23.91
C ASP A 377 -10.32 7.97 -24.15
N PHE A 378 -10.54 7.20 -23.09
CA PHE A 378 -10.84 5.77 -23.16
C PHE A 378 -12.08 5.48 -24.01
N TRP A 379 -13.11 6.32 -23.88
CA TRP A 379 -14.37 6.16 -24.61
C TRP A 379 -14.36 6.79 -26.00
N SER A 380 -13.44 7.72 -26.31
CA SER A 380 -13.53 8.55 -27.53
C SER A 380 -12.33 8.47 -28.49
N LYS A 381 -11.10 8.24 -28.00
CA LYS A 381 -9.88 8.28 -28.83
C LYS A 381 -9.49 6.89 -29.34
N PRO A 382 -9.04 6.71 -30.60
CA PRO A 382 -8.63 5.40 -31.12
C PRO A 382 -7.54 4.71 -30.29
N GLY A 383 -7.54 3.37 -30.27
CA GLY A 383 -6.54 2.55 -29.59
C GLY A 383 -6.84 2.24 -28.13
N TYR A 384 -7.88 2.85 -27.55
CA TYR A 384 -8.41 2.47 -26.24
C TYR A 384 -9.53 1.43 -26.38
N LEU A 385 -9.65 0.54 -25.39
CA LEU A 385 -10.58 -0.59 -25.51
C LEU A 385 -12.06 -0.14 -25.65
N GLY A 386 -12.43 0.99 -25.04
CA GLY A 386 -13.78 1.57 -25.12
C GLY A 386 -14.14 2.22 -26.47
N SER A 387 -13.14 2.56 -27.27
CA SER A 387 -13.31 3.33 -28.51
C SER A 387 -12.98 2.54 -29.79
N CYS A 388 -12.42 1.34 -29.70
CA CYS A 388 -12.00 0.48 -30.81
C CYS A 388 -13.19 0.00 -31.69
N PRO A 389 -13.50 0.68 -32.82
CA PRO A 389 -14.71 0.44 -33.60
C PRO A 389 -14.71 -0.96 -34.24
N GLY A 390 -15.84 -1.67 -34.15
CA GLY A 390 -16.05 -2.92 -34.90
C GLY A 390 -15.45 -4.19 -34.27
N THR A 391 -14.93 -4.11 -33.04
CA THR A 391 -14.52 -5.30 -32.28
C THR A 391 -15.68 -5.85 -31.44
N ASN A 392 -15.76 -7.18 -31.28
CA ASN A 392 -16.74 -7.81 -30.38
C ASN A 392 -16.59 -7.28 -28.94
N THR A 393 -15.37 -6.92 -28.53
CA THR A 393 -15.04 -6.43 -27.19
C THR A 393 -15.60 -5.03 -26.91
N GLN A 394 -15.57 -4.10 -27.87
CA GLN A 394 -16.22 -2.79 -27.70
C GLN A 394 -17.74 -2.95 -27.57
N GLY A 395 -18.34 -3.82 -28.40
CA GLY A 395 -19.76 -4.17 -28.30
C GLY A 395 -20.12 -4.72 -26.91
N ALA A 396 -19.28 -5.60 -26.35
CA ALA A 396 -19.46 -6.15 -25.01
C ALA A 396 -19.32 -5.10 -23.90
N LEU A 397 -18.32 -4.21 -23.97
CA LEU A 397 -18.14 -3.11 -23.01
C LEU A 397 -19.33 -2.14 -23.02
N ASN A 398 -19.82 -1.79 -24.20
CA ASN A 398 -20.98 -0.90 -24.34
C ASN A 398 -22.26 -1.52 -23.77
N GLN A 399 -22.40 -2.86 -23.78
CA GLN A 399 -23.53 -3.56 -23.14
C GLN A 399 -23.44 -3.57 -21.62
N GLU A 400 -22.23 -3.51 -21.06
CA GLU A 400 -21.98 -3.51 -19.60
C GLU A 400 -22.02 -2.09 -19.00
N ARG A 401 -21.97 -1.06 -19.85
CA ARG A 401 -22.08 0.34 -19.46
C ARG A 401 -23.49 0.67 -18.97
N PHE A 402 -23.60 1.30 -17.80
CA PHE A 402 -24.89 1.79 -17.30
C PHE A 402 -24.77 3.10 -16.50
N GLN A 403 -25.87 3.84 -16.47
CA GLN A 403 -26.08 4.99 -15.59
C GLN A 403 -27.37 4.80 -14.81
N PHE A 404 -27.35 5.12 -13.52
CA PHE A 404 -28.51 4.98 -12.64
C PHE A 404 -28.71 6.24 -11.81
N ASP A 405 -29.72 7.04 -12.15
CA ASP A 405 -30.10 8.23 -11.41
C ASP A 405 -30.86 7.85 -10.13
N THR A 406 -30.48 8.48 -9.02
CA THR A 406 -31.11 8.29 -7.70
C THR A 406 -31.03 9.60 -6.91
N THR A 407 -31.37 9.54 -5.62
CA THR A 407 -31.37 10.70 -4.72
C THR A 407 -30.80 10.30 -3.38
N VAL A 408 -30.02 11.19 -2.76
CA VAL A 408 -29.53 11.02 -1.40
C VAL A 408 -30.70 11.19 -0.43
N THR A 409 -31.03 10.17 0.35
CA THR A 409 -32.10 10.23 1.36
C THR A 409 -31.59 10.65 2.73
N ARG A 410 -30.33 10.30 3.04
CA ARG A 410 -29.71 10.61 4.33
C ARG A 410 -28.19 10.73 4.18
N CYS A 411 -27.62 11.71 4.84
CA CYS A 411 -26.18 11.83 5.07
C CYS A 411 -25.87 11.32 6.47
N MET A 412 -24.83 10.51 6.60
CA MET A 412 -24.33 10.00 7.88
C MET A 412 -22.92 10.53 8.08
N ASP A 413 -22.79 11.47 9.03
CA ASP A 413 -21.50 12.05 9.37
C ASP A 413 -20.73 11.11 10.32
N GLY A 414 -19.45 10.95 10.04
CA GLY A 414 -18.53 10.08 10.78
C GLY A 414 -17.09 10.43 10.44
N PHE A 415 -16.13 9.57 10.77
CA PHE A 415 -14.73 9.77 10.34
C PHE A 415 -14.63 9.94 8.82
N LEU A 416 -15.42 9.16 8.08
CA LEU A 416 -15.72 9.38 6.67
C LEU A 416 -17.24 9.47 6.54
N LYS A 417 -17.72 10.46 5.79
CA LYS A 417 -19.14 10.64 5.52
C LYS A 417 -19.64 9.53 4.60
N SER A 418 -20.79 8.95 4.93
CA SER A 418 -21.49 7.97 4.09
C SER A 418 -22.88 8.48 3.69
N LEU A 419 -23.41 7.94 2.59
CA LEU A 419 -24.68 8.38 2.02
C LEU A 419 -25.64 7.21 1.89
N GLU A 420 -26.89 7.42 2.27
CA GLU A 420 -27.98 6.52 1.95
C GLU A 420 -28.69 7.00 0.68
N LEU A 421 -28.92 6.09 -0.26
CA LEU A 421 -29.56 6.35 -1.54
C LEU A 421 -31.02 5.87 -1.54
N ALA A 422 -31.91 6.57 -2.25
CA ALA A 422 -33.32 6.18 -2.37
C ALA A 422 -33.50 4.80 -3.01
N ALA A 423 -32.73 4.56 -4.07
CA ALA A 423 -32.64 3.31 -4.80
C ALA A 423 -31.21 3.07 -5.29
N ILE A 424 -30.91 1.82 -5.61
CA ILE A 424 -29.65 1.33 -6.16
C ILE A 424 -29.94 0.50 -7.42
N PRO A 425 -28.99 0.36 -8.37
CA PRO A 425 -29.16 -0.50 -9.54
C PRO A 425 -29.26 -1.97 -9.13
N THR A 426 -29.83 -2.80 -10.01
CA THR A 426 -29.88 -4.26 -9.83
C THR A 426 -28.57 -4.93 -10.19
N GLN A 427 -27.75 -4.29 -11.03
CA GLN A 427 -26.41 -4.72 -11.39
C GLN A 427 -25.42 -4.38 -10.26
N ASP A 428 -24.31 -5.12 -10.22
CA ASP A 428 -23.15 -4.75 -9.40
C ASP A 428 -22.62 -3.38 -9.85
N PHE A 429 -22.39 -2.51 -8.88
CA PHE A 429 -21.86 -1.15 -9.07
C PHE A 429 -20.62 -0.88 -8.21
N SER A 430 -19.93 -1.95 -7.79
CA SER A 430 -18.60 -1.86 -7.19
C SER A 430 -17.66 -1.06 -8.11
N ASP A 431 -16.79 -0.25 -7.52
CA ASP A 431 -15.85 0.66 -8.19
C ASP A 431 -16.48 1.74 -9.10
N ALA A 432 -17.81 1.80 -9.20
CA ALA A 432 -18.50 2.86 -9.93
C ALA A 432 -18.31 4.22 -9.25
N HIS A 433 -18.57 5.29 -9.98
CA HIS A 433 -18.52 6.64 -9.44
C HIS A 433 -19.91 7.14 -9.09
N LEU A 434 -20.00 7.95 -8.04
CA LEU A 434 -21.13 8.81 -7.75
C LEU A 434 -20.91 10.16 -8.44
N VAL A 435 -21.71 10.45 -9.45
CA VAL A 435 -21.74 11.73 -10.14
C VAL A 435 -22.83 12.60 -9.51
N ILE A 436 -22.47 13.79 -9.05
CA ILE A 436 -23.39 14.72 -8.40
C ILE A 436 -24.09 15.54 -9.49
N LEU A 437 -25.43 15.48 -9.57
CA LEU A 437 -26.20 16.09 -10.66
C LEU A 437 -26.71 17.50 -10.33
N ASN A 438 -26.85 17.84 -9.05
CA ASN A 438 -27.26 19.16 -8.56
C ASN A 438 -26.63 19.46 -7.19
N GLY A 439 -26.92 20.63 -6.62
CA GLY A 439 -26.37 21.05 -5.33
C GLY A 439 -25.01 21.75 -5.46
N ALA A 440 -24.35 21.97 -4.32
CA ALA A 440 -23.11 22.76 -4.24
C ALA A 440 -21.89 22.07 -4.92
N SER A 441 -21.95 20.75 -5.06
CA SER A 441 -20.88 19.93 -5.69
C SER A 441 -21.29 19.37 -7.05
N ALA A 442 -22.26 20.00 -7.73
CA ALA A 442 -22.75 19.53 -9.03
C ALA A 442 -21.61 19.43 -10.06
N GLY A 443 -21.53 18.29 -10.75
CA GLY A 443 -20.50 17.97 -11.73
C GLY A 443 -19.34 17.14 -11.17
N ASN A 444 -19.15 17.08 -9.85
CA ASN A 444 -18.11 16.23 -9.27
C ASN A 444 -18.45 14.75 -9.45
N SER A 445 -17.41 13.95 -9.69
CA SER A 445 -17.47 12.50 -9.88
C SER A 445 -16.55 11.84 -8.86
N ILE A 446 -17.12 11.05 -7.95
CA ILE A 446 -16.41 10.54 -6.77
C ILE A 446 -16.44 9.01 -6.78
N PRO A 447 -15.29 8.31 -6.69
CA PRO A 447 -15.27 6.85 -6.63
C PRO A 447 -16.03 6.32 -5.41
N ILE A 448 -16.91 5.35 -5.61
CA ILE A 448 -17.60 4.63 -4.54
C ILE A 448 -16.63 3.58 -3.99
N ALA A 449 -16.45 3.57 -2.67
CA ALA A 449 -15.47 2.73 -2.00
C ALA A 449 -16.06 1.53 -1.27
N GLY A 450 -17.28 1.68 -0.75
CA GLY A 450 -17.99 0.66 0.01
C GLY A 450 -19.48 0.69 -0.29
N ILE A 451 -20.10 -0.50 -0.27
CA ILE A 451 -21.53 -0.69 -0.55
C ILE A 451 -22.11 -1.60 0.53
N ASN A 452 -23.09 -1.09 1.27
CA ASN A 452 -23.89 -1.86 2.22
C ASN A 452 -25.38 -1.60 1.98
N GLY A 453 -25.95 -2.40 1.08
CA GLY A 453 -27.31 -2.17 0.59
C GLY A 453 -27.42 -0.81 -0.10
N LYS A 454 -28.22 0.09 0.48
CA LYS A 454 -28.41 1.46 -0.03
C LYS A 454 -27.39 2.47 0.49
N ILE A 455 -26.51 2.04 1.39
CA ILE A 455 -25.48 2.89 1.97
C ILE A 455 -24.22 2.77 1.13
N ILE A 456 -23.68 3.89 0.69
CA ILE A 456 -22.39 3.99 0.02
C ILE A 456 -21.39 4.76 0.87
N GLU A 457 -20.13 4.36 0.74
CA GLU A 457 -18.99 4.90 1.49
C GLU A 457 -17.90 5.39 0.52
N PHE A 458 -17.02 6.26 1.01
CA PHE A 458 -15.93 6.86 0.26
C PHE A 458 -14.60 6.70 1.00
N GLN A 459 -13.48 6.71 0.28
CA GLN A 459 -12.14 6.69 0.89
C GLN A 459 -11.64 8.08 1.25
N LEU A 460 -10.69 8.15 2.18
CA LEU A 460 -10.04 9.39 2.63
C LEU A 460 -9.40 10.19 1.47
N ALA A 461 -8.83 9.50 0.48
CA ALA A 461 -8.19 10.13 -0.68
C ALA A 461 -9.20 10.72 -1.69
N ALA A 462 -10.50 10.43 -1.55
CA ALA A 462 -11.53 11.04 -2.38
C ALA A 462 -11.74 12.52 -2.02
N ASP A 463 -12.43 13.26 -2.89
CA ASP A 463 -12.72 14.69 -2.71
C ASP A 463 -13.63 14.94 -1.50
N GLN A 464 -13.02 15.08 -0.32
CA GLN A 464 -13.72 15.25 0.95
C GLN A 464 -14.55 16.53 0.99
N MET A 465 -14.13 17.57 0.26
CA MET A 465 -14.88 18.83 0.17
C MET A 465 -16.18 18.62 -0.60
N ALA A 466 -16.10 17.96 -1.76
CA ALA A 466 -17.29 17.63 -2.54
C ALA A 466 -18.25 16.73 -1.77
N ILE A 467 -17.74 15.71 -1.08
CA ILE A 467 -18.50 14.79 -0.23
C ILE A 467 -19.21 15.54 0.90
N SER A 468 -18.48 16.41 1.62
CA SER A 468 -19.02 17.16 2.76
C SER A 468 -20.20 18.06 2.37
N ASN A 469 -20.17 18.60 1.15
CA ASN A 469 -21.21 19.48 0.62
C ASN A 469 -22.50 18.76 0.18
N ILE A 470 -22.50 17.42 0.03
CA ILE A 470 -23.70 16.66 -0.36
C ILE A 470 -24.78 16.72 0.72
N GLN A 471 -26.03 16.98 0.34
CA GLN A 471 -27.18 17.07 1.23
C GLN A 471 -28.27 16.04 0.90
N PRO A 472 -29.12 15.65 1.88
CA PRO A 472 -30.35 14.94 1.59
C PRO A 472 -31.20 15.71 0.57
N GLY A 473 -31.70 15.02 -0.46
CA GLY A 473 -32.43 15.60 -1.58
C GLY A 473 -31.58 15.88 -2.82
N ASP A 474 -30.24 15.82 -2.72
CA ASP A 474 -29.38 15.93 -3.89
C ASP A 474 -29.61 14.74 -4.84
N ARG A 475 -29.77 15.06 -6.13
CA ARG A 475 -29.83 14.10 -7.22
C ARG A 475 -28.41 13.69 -7.59
N VAL A 476 -28.21 12.39 -7.67
CA VAL A 476 -26.92 11.78 -7.96
C VAL A 476 -27.11 10.67 -8.99
N ARG A 477 -26.02 10.30 -9.67
CA ARG A 477 -25.98 9.22 -10.65
C ARG A 477 -24.87 8.26 -10.29
N ILE A 478 -25.20 6.98 -10.21
CA ILE A 478 -24.20 5.91 -10.20
C ILE A 478 -23.78 5.68 -11.66
N ASP A 479 -22.48 5.76 -11.92
CA ASP A 479 -21.92 5.70 -13.25
C ASP A 479 -20.67 4.79 -13.27
N ASN A 480 -20.73 3.69 -14.05
CA ASN A 480 -19.62 2.73 -14.14
C ASN A 480 -18.61 3.01 -15.28
N ALA A 481 -18.59 4.19 -15.91
CA ALA A 481 -17.65 4.52 -16.98
C ALA A 481 -16.20 4.36 -16.52
N TRP A 482 -15.88 4.99 -15.39
CA TRP A 482 -14.55 4.91 -14.77
C TRP A 482 -14.21 3.48 -14.38
N ALA A 483 -15.14 2.74 -13.76
CA ALA A 483 -14.91 1.36 -13.36
C ALA A 483 -14.51 0.46 -14.56
N LEU A 484 -15.17 0.62 -15.70
CA LEU A 484 -14.85 -0.14 -16.92
C LEU A 484 -13.54 0.33 -17.57
N ALA A 485 -13.31 1.64 -17.64
CA ALA A 485 -12.08 2.20 -18.21
C ALA A 485 -10.84 1.75 -17.42
N LEU A 486 -10.90 1.87 -16.09
CA LEU A 486 -9.78 1.62 -15.20
C LEU A 486 -9.25 0.19 -15.29
N GLN A 487 -10.08 -0.80 -15.64
CA GLN A 487 -9.66 -2.20 -15.78
C GLN A 487 -8.50 -2.40 -16.76
N THR A 488 -8.33 -1.51 -17.74
CA THR A 488 -7.20 -1.59 -18.69
C THR A 488 -6.18 -0.47 -18.54
N TYR A 489 -6.24 0.30 -17.45
CA TYR A 489 -5.34 1.46 -17.25
C TYR A 489 -3.86 1.08 -17.26
N HIS A 490 -3.50 -0.10 -16.72
CA HIS A 490 -2.12 -0.61 -16.72
C HIS A 490 -1.49 -0.70 -18.12
N ARG A 491 -2.28 -0.89 -19.19
CA ARG A 491 -1.81 -0.91 -20.58
C ARG A 491 -1.31 0.47 -21.06
N HIS A 492 -1.71 1.53 -20.37
CA HIS A 492 -1.43 2.94 -20.68
C HIS A 492 -0.45 3.58 -19.67
N GLN A 493 0.17 2.75 -18.84
CA GLN A 493 1.11 3.14 -17.77
C GLN A 493 2.44 2.38 -17.92
N VAL A 494 2.86 2.14 -19.16
CA VAL A 494 4.10 1.40 -19.47
C VAL A 494 5.29 2.26 -19.04
N PRO A 495 6.17 1.78 -18.14
CA PRO A 495 7.42 2.48 -17.76
C PRO A 495 8.31 2.79 -18.97
N ASP A 496 9.34 3.62 -18.82
CA ASP A 496 10.35 3.77 -19.88
C ASP A 496 11.18 2.48 -19.97
N PHE A 497 11.51 2.05 -21.20
CA PHE A 497 12.27 0.80 -21.37
C PHE A 497 13.73 0.95 -20.96
N GLU A 498 14.35 2.11 -21.20
CA GLU A 498 15.77 2.33 -20.92
C GLU A 498 16.05 2.41 -19.42
N THR A 499 15.10 2.92 -18.63
CA THR A 499 15.26 3.06 -17.18
C THR A 499 14.66 1.91 -16.39
N ASP A 500 13.65 1.22 -16.91
CA ASP A 500 12.82 0.28 -16.13
C ASP A 500 12.54 -1.06 -16.85
N ALA A 501 13.44 -1.52 -17.72
CA ALA A 501 13.31 -2.84 -18.39
C ALA A 501 13.10 -4.02 -17.44
N ASP A 502 13.58 -3.92 -16.18
CA ASP A 502 13.41 -4.91 -15.13
C ASP A 502 11.98 -4.93 -14.53
N MET A 503 11.10 -3.99 -14.89
CA MET A 503 9.67 -4.07 -14.59
C MET A 503 8.96 -5.02 -15.56
N ILE A 504 9.39 -6.28 -15.51
CA ILE A 504 9.10 -7.34 -16.49
C ILE A 504 7.62 -7.53 -16.80
N GLY A 505 6.72 -7.23 -15.86
CA GLY A 505 5.27 -7.33 -16.06
C GLY A 505 4.72 -6.49 -17.21
N TRP A 506 5.35 -5.36 -17.53
CA TRP A 506 4.93 -4.46 -18.61
C TRP A 506 5.54 -4.79 -19.97
N ASN A 507 6.54 -5.68 -20.04
CA ASN A 507 7.20 -6.01 -21.31
C ASN A 507 6.24 -6.66 -22.32
N GLN A 508 5.15 -7.25 -21.84
CA GLN A 508 4.06 -7.76 -22.69
C GLN A 508 3.32 -6.68 -23.49
N PHE A 509 3.45 -5.40 -23.11
CA PHE A 509 2.80 -4.26 -23.77
C PHE A 509 3.74 -3.50 -24.69
N ARG A 510 4.86 -4.12 -25.09
CA ARG A 510 5.85 -3.56 -26.00
C ARG A 510 5.94 -4.38 -27.29
N ASP A 511 6.33 -3.73 -28.38
CA ASP A 511 6.73 -4.38 -29.62
C ASP A 511 8.18 -4.89 -29.55
N GLU A 512 8.66 -5.51 -30.64
CA GLU A 512 10.04 -6.02 -30.74
C GLU A 512 11.11 -4.91 -30.64
N ALA A 513 10.74 -3.65 -30.87
CA ALA A 513 11.61 -2.49 -30.74
C ALA A 513 11.52 -1.82 -29.36
N GLY A 514 10.73 -2.37 -28.42
CA GLY A 514 10.55 -1.83 -27.07
C GLY A 514 9.49 -0.72 -26.95
N ASN A 515 8.83 -0.35 -28.05
CA ASN A 515 7.82 0.72 -28.04
C ASN A 515 6.49 0.20 -27.48
N PRO A 516 5.76 0.99 -26.69
CA PRO A 516 4.42 0.62 -26.23
C PRO A 516 3.44 0.36 -27.39
N ILE A 517 2.69 -0.74 -27.34
CA ILE A 517 1.70 -1.11 -28.38
C ILE A 517 0.33 -0.45 -28.20
N TYR A 518 0.08 0.13 -27.02
CA TYR A 518 -1.14 0.87 -26.70
C TYR A 518 -0.86 2.37 -26.55
N PRO A 519 -1.86 3.26 -26.73
CA PRO A 519 -1.72 4.67 -26.40
C PRO A 519 -1.23 4.85 -24.96
N GLN A 520 -0.25 5.72 -24.71
CA GLN A 520 0.27 5.97 -23.37
C GLN A 520 -0.27 7.28 -22.80
N ARG A 521 -0.31 7.39 -21.47
CA ARG A 521 -0.64 8.63 -20.77
C ARG A 521 0.63 9.46 -20.55
N ASN A 522 0.48 10.77 -20.46
CA ASN A 522 1.61 11.69 -20.24
C ASN A 522 2.22 11.57 -18.84
N ILE A 523 1.47 11.01 -17.88
CA ILE A 523 1.86 10.86 -16.49
C ILE A 523 1.80 9.38 -16.13
N LEU A 524 2.87 8.87 -15.52
CA LEU A 524 2.89 7.59 -14.84
C LEU A 524 2.48 7.83 -13.37
N ILE A 525 1.30 7.36 -12.99
CA ILE A 525 0.75 7.56 -11.64
C ILE A 525 1.55 6.78 -10.60
N GLY A 526 2.04 5.60 -10.95
CA GLY A 526 2.74 4.72 -10.02
C GLY A 526 3.95 5.38 -9.36
N PRO A 527 4.96 5.84 -10.12
CA PRO A 527 6.13 6.52 -9.54
C PRO A 527 5.78 7.69 -8.62
N LEU A 528 4.79 8.51 -8.99
CA LEU A 528 4.31 9.62 -8.16
C LEU A 528 3.67 9.12 -6.85
N SER A 529 2.86 8.06 -6.92
CA SER A 529 2.24 7.43 -5.76
C SER A 529 3.28 6.80 -4.82
N ALA A 530 4.27 6.10 -5.39
CA ALA A 530 5.38 5.53 -4.65
C ALA A 530 6.20 6.62 -3.95
N ALA A 531 6.57 7.69 -4.67
CA ALA A 531 7.27 8.83 -4.09
C ALA A 531 6.46 9.54 -2.99
N GLY A 532 5.15 9.69 -3.19
CA GLY A 532 4.25 10.25 -2.17
C GLY A 532 4.19 9.44 -0.87
N THR A 533 4.55 8.15 -0.91
CA THR A 533 4.53 7.26 0.24
C THR A 533 5.93 6.99 0.83
N ALA A 534 6.94 6.87 -0.02
CA ALA A 534 8.35 6.63 0.36
C ALA A 534 9.15 7.93 0.60
N GLY A 535 8.62 9.10 0.21
CA GLY A 535 9.36 10.36 0.23
C GLY A 535 10.31 10.55 -0.96
N SER A 536 10.56 9.48 -1.73
CA SER A 536 11.35 9.46 -2.97
C SER A 536 10.93 8.26 -3.82
N ILE A 537 11.25 8.26 -5.11
CA ILE A 537 11.10 7.05 -5.92
C ILE A 537 12.16 6.03 -5.45
N PRO A 538 11.77 4.81 -5.02
CA PRO A 538 12.70 3.75 -4.64
C PRO A 538 13.77 3.47 -5.69
N ASN A 539 15.04 3.36 -5.27
CA ASN A 539 16.17 3.13 -6.18
C ASN A 539 17.18 2.08 -5.70
N GLY A 540 16.99 1.50 -4.52
CA GLY A 540 17.82 0.45 -3.95
C GLY A 540 19.02 0.93 -3.12
N ASN A 541 19.26 2.23 -2.97
CA ASN A 541 20.43 2.79 -2.27
C ASN A 541 20.28 2.77 -0.74
N ILE A 542 20.07 1.58 -0.17
CA ILE A 542 19.81 1.39 1.25
C ILE A 542 21.02 1.77 2.13
N LYS A 543 20.73 2.17 3.38
CA LYS A 543 21.68 2.60 4.42
C LYS A 543 21.47 1.74 5.67
N GLY A 544 21.91 0.49 5.60
CA GLY A 544 21.74 -0.50 6.66
C GLY A 544 21.38 -1.87 6.09
N LYS A 545 21.28 -2.87 6.98
CA LYS A 545 20.93 -4.23 6.58
C LYS A 545 19.44 -4.36 6.33
N MET A 546 19.05 -5.06 5.27
CA MET A 546 17.65 -5.26 4.91
C MET A 546 17.32 -6.74 4.72
N LEU A 547 16.31 -7.22 5.43
CA LEU A 547 15.71 -8.53 5.22
C LEU A 547 14.29 -8.35 4.68
N ALA A 548 14.13 -8.49 3.36
CA ALA A 548 12.85 -8.39 2.69
C ALA A 548 12.05 -9.69 2.79
N VAL A 549 10.73 -9.59 2.97
CA VAL A 549 9.82 -10.75 3.03
C VAL A 549 8.71 -10.61 1.99
N GLN A 550 8.63 -11.54 1.03
CA GLN A 550 7.61 -11.56 -0.02
C GLN A 550 6.81 -12.85 0.02
N THR A 551 5.52 -12.78 -0.30
CA THR A 551 4.64 -13.96 -0.34
C THR A 551 4.36 -14.38 -1.79
N LEU A 552 4.29 -15.69 -2.05
CA LEU A 552 4.21 -16.23 -3.42
C LEU A 552 2.78 -16.31 -3.99
N MET A 553 1.76 -16.19 -3.15
CA MET A 553 0.34 -16.14 -3.58
C MET A 553 -0.27 -14.75 -3.41
N ASP A 554 0.55 -13.72 -3.21
CA ASP A 554 0.08 -12.33 -3.14
C ASP A 554 -0.60 -11.91 -4.44
N ILE A 555 -1.76 -11.29 -4.31
CA ILE A 555 -2.61 -10.81 -5.41
C ILE A 555 -2.70 -9.29 -5.49
N ASP A 556 -2.07 -8.58 -4.54
CA ASP A 556 -2.04 -7.12 -4.42
C ASP A 556 -0.60 -6.56 -4.54
N ALA A 557 0.41 -7.31 -4.08
CA ALA A 557 1.83 -7.02 -4.21
C ALA A 557 2.57 -8.22 -4.87
N LEU A 558 2.64 -8.24 -6.20
CA LEU A 558 3.00 -9.44 -6.95
C LEU A 558 4.42 -9.96 -6.65
N PRO A 559 4.67 -11.28 -6.62
CA PRO A 559 5.90 -11.84 -6.06
C PRO A 559 7.22 -11.36 -6.69
N TRP A 560 7.25 -11.11 -8.00
CA TRP A 560 8.46 -10.68 -8.71
C TRP A 560 8.91 -9.26 -8.32
N GLN A 561 8.04 -8.46 -7.69
CA GLN A 561 8.32 -7.08 -7.33
C GLN A 561 9.46 -6.97 -6.29
N ALA A 562 9.62 -7.97 -5.43
CA ALA A 562 10.75 -8.06 -4.51
C ALA A 562 12.08 -8.39 -5.23
N ASP A 563 12.04 -9.19 -6.31
CA ASP A 563 13.22 -9.44 -7.16
C ASP A 563 13.68 -8.17 -7.87
N TRP A 564 12.74 -7.37 -8.39
CA TRP A 564 13.06 -6.07 -8.97
C TRP A 564 13.83 -5.19 -7.98
N TYR A 565 13.34 -5.08 -6.74
CA TYR A 565 14.01 -4.25 -5.73
C TYR A 565 15.37 -4.83 -5.33
N ARG A 566 15.50 -6.16 -5.21
CA ARG A 566 16.80 -6.83 -5.00
C ARG A 566 17.80 -6.45 -6.10
N LYS A 567 17.38 -6.39 -7.36
CA LYS A 567 18.24 -5.95 -8.48
C LYS A 567 18.64 -4.49 -8.34
N GLN A 568 17.72 -3.60 -7.93
CA GLN A 568 18.05 -2.19 -7.66
C GLN A 568 19.09 -2.07 -6.55
N VAL A 569 18.93 -2.79 -5.44
CA VAL A 569 19.91 -2.82 -4.35
C VAL A 569 21.26 -3.33 -4.85
N LYS A 570 21.29 -4.40 -5.64
CA LYS A 570 22.52 -4.92 -6.24
C LYS A 570 23.20 -3.91 -7.16
N GLN A 571 22.43 -3.16 -7.94
CA GLN A 571 22.94 -2.12 -8.83
C GLN A 571 23.58 -0.97 -8.05
N GLN A 572 22.98 -0.56 -6.93
CA GLN A 572 23.48 0.55 -6.11
C GLN A 572 24.66 0.15 -5.20
N LEU A 573 24.62 -1.05 -4.61
CA LEU A 573 25.58 -1.48 -3.59
C LEU A 573 26.73 -2.33 -4.15
N GLY A 574 26.60 -2.89 -5.36
CA GLY A 574 27.57 -3.84 -5.90
C GLY A 574 27.72 -5.07 -4.99
N ASP A 575 28.96 -5.47 -4.71
CA ASP A 575 29.27 -6.66 -3.90
C ASP A 575 28.74 -6.56 -2.46
N ARG A 576 28.54 -5.34 -1.93
CA ARG A 576 27.97 -5.14 -0.58
C ARG A 576 26.56 -5.70 -0.46
N ALA A 577 25.81 -5.77 -1.56
CA ALA A 577 24.44 -6.29 -1.56
C ALA A 577 24.36 -7.72 -0.99
N GLU A 578 25.36 -8.57 -1.25
CA GLU A 578 25.39 -9.96 -0.76
C GLU A 578 25.56 -10.06 0.78
N THR A 579 25.97 -8.96 1.43
CA THR A 579 26.18 -8.87 2.89
C THR A 579 25.27 -7.86 3.58
N GLU A 580 24.44 -7.13 2.83
CA GLU A 580 23.54 -6.09 3.35
C GLU A 580 22.07 -6.31 2.94
N PHE A 581 21.78 -7.24 2.03
CA PHE A 581 20.42 -7.55 1.60
C PHE A 581 20.15 -9.07 1.61
N ALA A 582 19.02 -9.46 2.17
CA ALA A 582 18.50 -10.82 2.12
C ALA A 582 17.00 -10.80 1.75
N LEU A 583 16.53 -11.84 1.06
CA LEU A 583 15.14 -11.95 0.60
C LEU A 583 14.58 -13.32 0.96
N TRP A 584 13.43 -13.33 1.62
CA TRP A 584 12.64 -14.53 1.89
C TRP A 584 11.36 -14.56 1.06
N TYR A 585 11.14 -15.68 0.38
CA TYR A 585 9.85 -16.01 -0.22
C TYR A 585 9.07 -16.99 0.65
N VAL A 586 7.85 -16.60 1.03
CA VAL A 586 6.90 -17.42 1.79
C VAL A 586 5.89 -18.03 0.82
N ASP A 587 5.90 -19.35 0.68
CA ASP A 587 4.92 -20.07 -0.14
C ASP A 587 3.61 -20.23 0.62
N HIS A 588 2.53 -20.43 -0.11
CA HIS A 588 1.17 -20.54 0.43
C HIS A 588 0.76 -19.35 1.29
N ALA A 589 1.27 -18.14 1.04
CA ALA A 589 0.85 -16.93 1.76
C ALA A 589 0.33 -15.87 0.77
N GLN A 590 -0.71 -15.13 1.16
CA GLN A 590 -1.25 -14.01 0.38
C GLN A 590 -0.84 -12.67 1.00
N HIS A 591 -1.46 -11.58 0.52
CA HIS A 591 -1.32 -10.26 1.10
C HIS A 591 -1.75 -10.26 2.57
N ASP A 592 -2.93 -10.79 2.87
CA ASP A 592 -3.49 -10.87 4.22
C ASP A 592 -3.34 -12.26 4.84
N ASN A 593 -3.47 -12.33 6.17
CA ASN A 593 -3.60 -13.60 6.89
C ASN A 593 -4.94 -14.28 6.53
N PRO A 594 -5.01 -15.62 6.50
CA PRO A 594 -6.26 -16.33 6.26
C PRO A 594 -7.29 -16.06 7.37
N THR A 595 -8.52 -15.69 6.99
CA THR A 595 -9.61 -15.34 7.92
C THR A 595 -10.81 -16.30 7.85
N SER A 596 -10.72 -17.34 7.03
CA SER A 596 -11.77 -18.36 6.88
C SER A 596 -11.18 -19.74 6.73
N ASP A 597 -11.97 -20.78 7.01
CA ASP A 597 -11.55 -22.18 6.83
C ASP A 597 -11.10 -22.44 5.38
N GLN A 598 -11.87 -21.98 4.39
CA GLN A 598 -11.47 -22.09 2.97
C GLN A 598 -10.10 -21.46 2.69
N ALA A 599 -9.80 -20.30 3.28
CA ALA A 599 -8.49 -19.66 3.15
C ALA A 599 -7.39 -20.48 3.87
N ASN A 600 -7.67 -21.05 5.05
CA ASN A 600 -6.75 -21.92 5.78
C ASN A 600 -6.40 -23.21 5.02
N ALA A 601 -7.26 -23.68 4.11
CA ALA A 601 -6.99 -24.84 3.25
C ALA A 601 -6.02 -24.52 2.09
N HIS A 602 -5.81 -23.24 1.77
CA HIS A 602 -5.02 -22.80 0.62
C HIS A 602 -3.79 -21.97 1.01
N THR A 603 -3.85 -21.34 2.18
CA THR A 603 -2.89 -20.32 2.59
C THR A 603 -2.58 -20.41 4.08
N VAL A 604 -1.44 -19.84 4.48
CA VAL A 604 -0.93 -19.75 5.84
C VAL A 604 -0.70 -18.29 6.22
N SER A 605 -0.73 -18.00 7.52
CA SER A 605 -0.22 -16.73 8.02
C SER A 605 1.29 -16.66 7.86
N TYR A 606 1.79 -15.50 7.46
CA TYR A 606 3.22 -15.20 7.44
C TYR A 606 3.65 -14.33 8.63
N GLU A 607 2.79 -14.09 9.62
CA GLU A 607 3.13 -13.31 10.82
C GLU A 607 4.32 -13.91 11.58
N GLY A 608 4.35 -15.25 11.74
CA GLY A 608 5.49 -15.93 12.36
C GLY A 608 6.79 -15.77 11.58
N VAL A 609 6.72 -15.63 10.25
CA VAL A 609 7.88 -15.30 9.41
C VAL A 609 8.36 -13.87 9.68
N LEU A 610 7.45 -12.88 9.77
CA LEU A 610 7.83 -11.50 10.08
C LEU A 610 8.46 -11.37 11.47
N GLN A 611 7.89 -12.05 12.45
CA GLN A 611 8.44 -12.11 13.81
C GLN A 611 9.86 -12.71 13.81
N GLN A 612 10.08 -13.79 13.07
CA GLN A 612 11.43 -14.36 12.97
C GLN A 612 12.37 -13.48 12.14
N ALA A 613 11.88 -12.79 11.11
CA ALA A 613 12.67 -11.86 10.31
C ALA A 613 13.22 -10.71 11.15
N LEU A 614 12.41 -10.13 12.05
CA LEU A 614 12.85 -9.09 12.98
C LEU A 614 13.95 -9.61 13.94
N ARG A 615 13.81 -10.83 14.46
CA ARG A 615 14.83 -11.46 15.33
C ARG A 615 16.12 -11.75 14.58
N ASP A 616 16.01 -12.28 13.37
CA ASP A 616 17.17 -12.65 12.54
C ASP A 616 17.89 -11.40 12.02
N LEU A 617 17.15 -10.35 11.62
CA LEU A 617 17.72 -9.05 11.31
C LEU A 617 18.43 -8.45 12.53
N SER A 618 17.85 -8.57 13.73
CA SER A 618 18.49 -8.09 14.95
C SER A 618 19.82 -8.81 15.18
N ASN A 619 19.82 -10.14 15.11
CA ASN A 619 21.03 -10.95 15.25
C ASN A 619 22.06 -10.66 14.13
N TRP A 620 21.61 -10.37 12.92
CA TRP A 620 22.48 -10.00 11.81
C TRP A 620 23.16 -8.66 12.04
N VAL A 621 22.41 -7.65 12.47
CA VAL A 621 22.93 -6.31 12.78
C VAL A 621 23.88 -6.37 13.98
N GLU A 622 23.46 -7.01 15.07
CA GLU A 622 24.16 -6.98 16.36
C GLU A 622 25.37 -7.94 16.40
N ASN A 623 25.22 -9.13 15.82
CA ASN A 623 26.20 -10.22 15.98
C ASN A 623 26.80 -10.69 14.64
N GLY A 624 26.43 -10.07 13.52
CA GLY A 624 26.99 -10.40 12.20
C GLY A 624 26.50 -11.71 11.59
N VAL A 625 25.44 -12.32 12.14
CA VAL A 625 24.88 -13.58 11.63
C VAL A 625 23.96 -13.32 10.45
N ILE A 626 24.45 -13.53 9.23
CA ILE A 626 23.68 -13.30 8.00
C ILE A 626 22.56 -14.35 7.88
N PRO A 627 21.28 -13.95 7.70
CA PRO A 627 20.20 -14.89 7.42
C PRO A 627 20.33 -15.48 6.02
N GLY A 628 20.03 -16.77 5.87
CA GLY A 628 20.00 -17.40 4.54
C GLY A 628 18.87 -16.83 3.68
N SER A 629 19.11 -16.59 2.39
CA SER A 629 18.08 -16.11 1.46
C SER A 629 17.32 -17.27 0.79
N SER A 630 16.17 -16.97 0.20
CA SER A 630 15.48 -17.90 -0.70
C SER A 630 16.20 -18.01 -2.05
N HIS A 631 16.26 -19.21 -2.60
CA HIS A 631 16.69 -19.50 -3.96
C HIS A 631 15.48 -19.62 -4.87
N TYR A 632 15.51 -18.95 -6.01
CA TYR A 632 14.38 -18.85 -6.93
C TYR A 632 14.82 -18.47 -8.34
N ASP A 633 13.96 -18.74 -9.31
CA ASP A 633 13.99 -18.23 -10.67
C ASP A 633 12.77 -17.33 -10.93
N VAL A 634 12.92 -16.35 -11.82
CA VAL A 634 11.80 -15.57 -12.34
C VAL A 634 11.54 -15.96 -13.79
N VAL A 635 10.40 -16.61 -14.04
CA VAL A 635 10.00 -17.12 -15.35
C VAL A 635 8.65 -16.52 -15.71
N GLU A 636 8.59 -15.77 -16.81
CA GLU A 636 7.34 -15.12 -17.26
C GLU A 636 6.64 -14.30 -16.15
N SER A 637 7.42 -13.51 -15.40
CA SER A 637 6.95 -12.72 -14.24
C SER A 637 6.42 -13.54 -13.05
N GLN A 638 6.61 -14.86 -13.06
CA GLN A 638 6.30 -15.75 -11.94
C GLN A 638 7.58 -16.11 -11.18
N VAL A 639 7.51 -16.12 -9.85
CA VAL A 639 8.62 -16.56 -8.99
C VAL A 639 8.47 -18.05 -8.74
N VAL A 640 9.46 -18.83 -9.16
CA VAL A 640 9.52 -20.28 -9.00
C VAL A 640 10.63 -20.61 -8.01
N ILE A 641 10.28 -21.35 -6.97
CA ILE A 641 11.20 -21.81 -5.92
C ILE A 641 11.37 -23.33 -5.98
N PRO A 642 12.53 -23.88 -5.58
CA PRO A 642 12.68 -25.32 -5.40
C PRO A 642 11.63 -25.89 -4.42
N ASN A 643 11.26 -27.16 -4.65
CA ASN A 643 10.27 -27.87 -3.81
C ASN A 643 10.92 -28.71 -2.69
N ASP A 644 12.22 -28.56 -2.48
CA ASP A 644 12.99 -29.16 -1.39
C ASP A 644 13.72 -28.06 -0.60
N VAL A 645 14.51 -28.46 0.40
CA VAL A 645 15.24 -27.53 1.28
C VAL A 645 16.29 -26.67 0.56
N SER A 646 16.67 -26.99 -0.67
CA SER A 646 17.55 -26.14 -1.48
C SER A 646 16.92 -24.78 -1.81
N ARG A 647 15.60 -24.60 -1.61
CA ARG A 647 14.94 -23.29 -1.72
C ARG A 647 15.43 -22.26 -0.69
N GLY A 648 16.14 -22.68 0.35
CA GLY A 648 16.59 -21.77 1.42
C GLY A 648 15.43 -21.05 2.12
N GLY A 649 15.65 -19.81 2.52
CA GLY A 649 14.69 -19.04 3.32
C GLY A 649 14.43 -19.70 4.69
N ILE A 650 13.24 -19.50 5.25
CA ILE A 650 12.89 -19.89 6.62
C ILE A 650 11.78 -20.94 6.72
N GLN A 651 11.04 -21.17 5.64
CA GLN A 651 9.81 -21.96 5.65
C GLN A 651 10.10 -23.47 5.59
N PRO A 652 9.43 -24.32 6.41
CA PRO A 652 9.56 -25.78 6.30
C PRO A 652 9.01 -26.26 4.96
N VAL A 653 9.62 -27.30 4.40
CA VAL A 653 9.23 -27.92 3.13
C VAL A 653 8.50 -29.23 3.39
N ILE A 654 7.42 -29.48 2.64
CA ILE A 654 6.56 -30.64 2.84
C ILE A 654 6.41 -31.39 1.53
N GLN A 655 6.93 -32.62 1.50
CA GLN A 655 6.66 -33.61 0.46
C GLN A 655 5.50 -34.47 0.93
N PHE A 656 4.37 -34.44 0.22
CA PHE A 656 3.11 -35.05 0.65
C PHE A 656 2.50 -35.91 -0.46
N SER A 657 2.13 -37.15 -0.18
CA SER A 657 1.50 -38.04 -1.17
C SER A 657 0.44 -38.95 -0.55
N ALA A 658 -0.46 -39.45 -1.39
CA ALA A 658 -1.49 -40.42 -1.08
C ALA A 658 -1.26 -41.65 -1.97
N ASN A 659 -1.13 -42.83 -1.38
CA ASN A 659 -0.70 -44.08 -2.03
C ASN A 659 0.53 -43.87 -2.96
N GLY A 660 1.46 -43.00 -2.54
CA GLY A 660 2.67 -42.64 -3.30
C GLY A 660 2.47 -41.65 -4.46
N GLN A 661 1.29 -41.06 -4.63
CA GLN A 661 0.96 -40.14 -5.72
C GLN A 661 0.39 -38.79 -5.23
N GLN A 662 0.47 -37.75 -6.06
CA GLN A 662 -0.14 -36.43 -5.81
C GLN A 662 -1.66 -36.39 -6.11
N SER A 663 -2.16 -37.42 -6.78
CA SER A 663 -3.57 -37.58 -7.13
C SER A 663 -3.90 -39.05 -7.20
N VAL A 664 -4.95 -39.48 -6.50
CA VAL A 664 -5.42 -40.87 -6.51
C VAL A 664 -6.93 -40.94 -6.68
N THR A 665 -7.40 -42.05 -7.25
CA THR A 665 -8.81 -42.41 -7.29
C THR A 665 -9.00 -43.69 -6.50
N VAL A 666 -9.95 -43.68 -5.55
CA VAL A 666 -10.24 -44.81 -4.66
C VAL A 666 -11.74 -45.04 -4.57
N ALA A 667 -12.15 -46.25 -4.21
CA ALA A 667 -13.56 -46.53 -3.93
C ALA A 667 -13.99 -45.92 -2.58
N MET A 668 -15.27 -45.59 -2.44
CA MET A 668 -15.84 -45.21 -1.14
C MET A 668 -15.54 -46.26 -0.05
N GLY A 669 -15.02 -45.80 1.09
CA GLY A 669 -14.62 -46.67 2.19
C GLY A 669 -13.26 -47.38 2.02
N GLU A 670 -12.61 -47.27 0.86
CA GLU A 670 -11.23 -47.73 0.65
C GLU A 670 -10.26 -46.92 1.51
N GLU A 671 -9.18 -47.58 1.97
CA GLU A 671 -8.16 -46.94 2.77
C GLU A 671 -7.15 -46.19 1.90
N VAL A 672 -6.97 -44.90 2.18
CA VAL A 672 -5.93 -44.10 1.57
C VAL A 672 -4.77 -43.98 2.57
N THR A 673 -3.57 -44.38 2.15
CA THR A 673 -2.34 -44.21 2.93
C THR A 673 -1.68 -42.90 2.53
N TYR A 674 -1.51 -42.01 3.49
CA TYR A 674 -0.85 -40.72 3.33
C TYR A 674 0.57 -40.81 3.87
N SER A 675 1.55 -40.37 3.08
CA SER A 675 2.95 -40.27 3.48
C SER A 675 3.41 -38.83 3.35
N ALA A 676 4.03 -38.31 4.41
CA ALA A 676 4.59 -36.96 4.42
C ALA A 676 6.05 -36.99 4.88
N THR A 677 6.93 -36.27 4.18
CA THR A 677 8.28 -35.93 4.64
C THR A 677 8.39 -34.43 4.77
N ILE A 678 8.66 -33.97 5.99
CA ILE A 678 8.77 -32.55 6.33
C ILE A 678 10.23 -32.29 6.70
N GLU A 679 10.82 -31.25 6.11
CA GLU A 679 12.22 -30.91 6.31
C GLU A 679 12.39 -29.39 6.38
N LEU A 680 13.23 -28.92 7.29
CA LEU A 680 13.56 -27.50 7.41
C LEU A 680 14.85 -27.17 6.63
N PRO A 681 14.94 -25.99 6.00
CA PRO A 681 16.23 -25.48 5.54
C PRO A 681 17.23 -25.42 6.70
N LYS A 682 18.51 -25.56 6.38
CA LYS A 682 19.58 -25.63 7.37
C LYS A 682 19.55 -24.42 8.30
N ASP A 683 19.73 -24.66 9.61
CA ASP A 683 19.80 -23.61 10.62
C ASP A 683 18.57 -22.69 10.61
N THR A 684 17.34 -23.23 10.43
CA THR A 684 16.08 -22.46 10.45
C THR A 684 15.16 -22.73 11.64
N GLY A 685 15.41 -23.77 12.43
CA GLY A 685 14.66 -24.07 13.65
C GLY A 685 14.31 -25.54 13.78
N MET A 686 13.18 -25.84 14.44
CA MET A 686 12.70 -27.20 14.66
C MET A 686 11.19 -27.31 14.39
N LEU A 687 10.72 -28.49 14.01
CA LEU A 687 9.28 -28.78 13.90
C LEU A 687 8.62 -28.79 15.28
N VAL A 688 7.48 -28.10 15.38
CA VAL A 688 6.71 -27.96 16.63
C VAL A 688 5.24 -28.37 16.50
N SER A 689 4.69 -28.45 15.28
CA SER A 689 3.31 -28.92 15.08
C SER A 689 3.10 -29.49 13.68
N ILE A 690 2.29 -30.55 13.57
CA ILE A 690 1.86 -31.16 12.32
C ILE A 690 0.35 -31.42 12.41
N GLU A 691 -0.39 -30.90 11.45
CA GLU A 691 -1.85 -30.94 11.41
C GLU A 691 -2.32 -31.45 10.04
N TRP A 692 -3.43 -32.17 10.03
CA TRP A 692 -3.97 -32.84 8.85
C TRP A 692 -5.43 -32.46 8.65
N ASP A 693 -5.78 -32.20 7.41
CA ASP A 693 -7.14 -31.98 6.93
C ASP A 693 -7.40 -32.88 5.74
N TRP A 694 -8.14 -33.97 5.98
CA TRP A 694 -8.40 -34.98 4.96
C TRP A 694 -9.32 -34.45 3.86
N GLU A 695 -10.26 -33.58 4.19
CA GLU A 695 -11.29 -33.11 3.25
C GLU A 695 -10.86 -31.82 2.53
N GLY A 696 -9.92 -31.07 3.10
CA GLY A 696 -9.42 -29.83 2.50
C GLY A 696 -10.33 -28.63 2.69
N VAL A 697 -11.07 -28.62 3.80
CA VAL A 697 -12.01 -27.56 4.16
C VAL A 697 -11.38 -26.47 5.04
N GLY A 698 -10.19 -26.74 5.59
CA GLY A 698 -9.32 -25.84 6.35
C GLY A 698 -9.47 -25.88 7.87
N THR A 699 -10.11 -26.92 8.42
CA THR A 699 -10.38 -27.06 9.87
C THR A 699 -9.30 -27.85 10.62
N PHE A 700 -8.43 -28.59 9.91
CA PHE A 700 -7.31 -29.36 10.46
C PHE A 700 -7.69 -30.23 11.68
N PRO A 701 -8.65 -31.15 11.57
CA PRO A 701 -9.21 -31.91 12.69
C PRO A 701 -8.24 -32.90 13.36
N CYS A 702 -7.15 -33.26 12.68
CA CYS A 702 -6.22 -34.26 13.16
C CYS A 702 -4.83 -33.66 13.37
N ARG A 703 -4.15 -34.05 14.44
CA ARG A 703 -2.77 -33.64 14.75
C ARG A 703 -1.88 -34.85 14.93
N SER A 704 -0.60 -34.69 14.62
CA SER A 704 0.43 -35.67 14.97
C SER A 704 1.30 -35.13 16.09
N GLU A 705 1.58 -35.99 17.07
CA GLU A 705 2.50 -35.65 18.14
C GLU A 705 3.94 -35.64 17.63
N ILE A 706 4.71 -34.72 18.18
CA ILE A 706 6.14 -34.62 17.96
C ILE A 706 6.74 -34.80 19.35
N ASP A 707 7.42 -35.92 19.61
CA ASP A 707 7.94 -36.19 20.96
C ASP A 707 9.04 -35.17 21.33
N SER A 708 9.97 -34.94 20.40
CA SER A 708 11.06 -33.97 20.54
C SER A 708 11.17 -33.09 19.29
N PRO A 709 11.54 -31.80 19.42
CA PRO A 709 11.77 -30.94 18.25
C PRO A 709 12.84 -31.54 17.33
N VAL A 710 12.53 -31.66 16.05
CA VAL A 710 13.41 -32.24 15.02
C VAL A 710 13.40 -31.38 13.76
N GLU A 711 14.51 -31.41 13.00
CA GLU A 711 14.65 -30.67 11.74
C GLU A 711 14.01 -31.40 10.55
N LYS A 712 13.85 -32.72 10.66
CA LYS A 712 13.26 -33.58 9.63
C LYS A 712 12.38 -34.65 10.26
N MET A 713 11.23 -34.91 9.65
CA MET A 713 10.32 -35.96 10.10
C MET A 713 9.61 -36.61 8.90
N THR A 714 9.46 -37.93 8.95
CA THR A 714 8.62 -38.69 8.01
C THR A 714 7.48 -39.35 8.80
N LEU A 715 6.27 -39.25 8.28
CA LEU A 715 5.06 -39.75 8.92
C LEU A 715 4.16 -40.47 7.91
N GLU A 716 3.43 -41.45 8.41
CA GLU A 716 2.35 -42.12 7.67
C GLU A 716 1.05 -42.11 8.48
N LYS A 717 -0.06 -41.89 7.78
CA LYS A 717 -1.42 -41.93 8.34
C LYS A 717 -2.37 -42.54 7.32
N SER A 718 -3.45 -43.16 7.79
CA SER A 718 -4.49 -43.67 6.91
C SER A 718 -5.82 -42.98 7.17
N HIS A 719 -6.62 -42.78 6.12
CA HIS A 719 -7.97 -42.25 6.22
C HIS A 719 -8.90 -42.94 5.22
N ARG A 720 -10.20 -42.99 5.55
CA ARG A 720 -11.26 -43.56 4.71
C ARG A 720 -12.35 -42.52 4.49
N PHE A 721 -12.64 -42.23 3.24
CA PHE A 721 -13.72 -41.31 2.88
C PHE A 721 -15.06 -42.05 2.83
N THR A 722 -16.08 -41.42 3.40
CA THR A 722 -17.43 -42.02 3.52
C THR A 722 -18.42 -41.49 2.50
N GLN A 723 -18.02 -40.52 1.68
CA GLN A 723 -18.85 -39.92 0.64
C GLN A 723 -18.05 -39.86 -0.67
N PRO A 724 -18.70 -40.07 -1.83
CA PRO A 724 -18.09 -39.79 -3.13
C PRO A 724 -17.81 -38.30 -3.29
N GLY A 725 -16.74 -37.96 -3.99
CA GLY A 725 -16.35 -36.57 -4.20
C GLY A 725 -14.90 -36.39 -4.60
N THR A 726 -14.51 -35.14 -4.88
CA THR A 726 -13.12 -34.75 -5.05
C THR A 726 -12.70 -33.96 -3.82
N TYR A 727 -11.69 -34.47 -3.12
CA TYR A 727 -11.12 -33.88 -1.91
C TYR A 727 -9.72 -33.37 -2.20
N PHE A 728 -9.37 -32.22 -1.61
CA PHE A 728 -8.03 -31.67 -1.68
C PHE A 728 -7.37 -31.73 -0.32
N SER A 729 -6.97 -32.93 0.11
CA SER A 729 -6.38 -33.14 1.43
C SER A 729 -5.17 -32.23 1.63
N VAL A 730 -5.03 -31.71 2.86
CA VAL A 730 -4.01 -30.73 3.24
C VAL A 730 -3.26 -31.23 4.47
N ILE A 731 -1.95 -31.06 4.45
CA ILE A 731 -1.10 -31.15 5.64
C ILE A 731 -0.53 -29.76 5.93
N ARG A 732 -0.50 -29.38 7.21
CA ARG A 732 0.16 -28.15 7.70
C ARG A 732 1.28 -28.52 8.65
N ALA A 733 2.47 -27.98 8.40
CA ALA A 733 3.60 -28.08 9.32
C ALA A 733 3.93 -26.70 9.89
N THR A 734 4.26 -26.65 11.17
CA THR A 734 4.75 -25.45 11.85
C THR A 734 6.13 -25.70 12.41
N SER A 735 7.05 -24.79 12.14
CA SER A 735 8.38 -24.73 12.73
C SER A 735 8.52 -23.53 13.66
N GLN A 736 9.48 -23.61 14.58
CA GLN A 736 9.84 -22.53 15.50
C GLN A 736 11.36 -22.60 15.77
N ARG A 737 12.03 -21.45 15.78
CA ARG A 737 13.50 -21.32 15.83
C ARG A 737 14.19 -22.10 16.96
N GLN A 738 13.63 -22.08 18.16
CA GLN A 738 14.15 -22.76 19.36
C GLN A 738 13.45 -24.10 19.64
N GLY A 739 12.49 -24.53 18.80
CA GLY A 739 11.67 -25.71 19.05
C GLY A 739 10.68 -25.56 20.22
N ASP A 740 10.38 -24.33 20.65
CA ASP A 740 9.40 -24.08 21.70
C ASP A 740 7.97 -24.28 21.15
N LYS A 741 7.30 -25.30 21.66
CA LYS A 741 5.93 -25.65 21.24
C LYS A 741 4.87 -24.70 21.83
N GLN A 742 5.18 -24.06 22.96
CA GLN A 742 4.24 -23.26 23.74
C GLN A 742 4.24 -21.78 23.35
N THR A 743 5.36 -21.27 22.83
CA THR A 743 5.40 -19.88 22.39
C THR A 743 4.40 -19.62 21.26
N PRO A 744 3.64 -18.51 21.33
CA PRO A 744 2.81 -18.07 20.22
C PRO A 744 3.64 -17.39 19.12
N TYR A 745 4.92 -17.10 19.36
CA TYR A 745 5.74 -16.26 18.49
C TYR A 745 6.70 -17.07 17.60
N GLY A 746 7.03 -16.51 16.43
CA GLY A 746 7.97 -17.10 15.47
C GLY A 746 7.49 -18.44 14.91
N ARG A 747 6.17 -18.65 14.83
CA ARG A 747 5.55 -19.90 14.36
C ARG A 747 5.41 -19.86 12.84
N ILE A 748 6.37 -20.47 12.15
CA ILE A 748 6.46 -20.43 10.69
C ILE A 748 5.75 -21.63 10.10
N GLN A 749 4.73 -21.38 9.29
CA GLN A 749 3.86 -22.39 8.72
C GLN A 749 4.16 -22.63 7.24
N ASN A 750 3.89 -23.84 6.78
CA ASN A 750 3.67 -24.17 5.38
C ASN A 750 2.58 -25.24 5.27
N ILE A 751 2.00 -25.36 4.08
CA ILE A 751 1.09 -26.45 3.74
C ILE A 751 1.55 -27.21 2.51
N ALA A 752 1.05 -28.42 2.35
CA ALA A 752 1.05 -29.13 1.07
C ALA A 752 -0.34 -29.72 0.85
N ARG A 753 -0.73 -29.85 -0.42
CA ARG A 753 -2.06 -30.27 -0.85
C ARG A 753 -1.94 -31.38 -1.89
N LEU A 754 -2.87 -32.33 -1.88
CA LEU A 754 -2.98 -33.39 -2.90
C LEU A 754 -4.45 -33.67 -3.23
N ARG A 755 -4.71 -34.39 -4.32
CA ARG A 755 -6.08 -34.73 -4.77
C ARG A 755 -6.45 -36.17 -4.44
N VAL A 756 -7.65 -36.37 -3.89
CA VAL A 756 -8.26 -37.69 -3.72
C VAL A 756 -9.65 -37.67 -4.35
N THR A 757 -9.87 -38.52 -5.35
CA THR A 757 -11.17 -38.73 -5.98
C THR A 757 -11.79 -40.01 -5.43
N VAL A 758 -12.96 -39.91 -4.83
CA VAL A 758 -13.68 -41.03 -4.22
C VAL A 758 -14.89 -41.36 -5.09
N GLN A 759 -14.98 -42.62 -5.54
CA GLN A 759 -16.02 -43.13 -6.45
C GLN A 759 -16.93 -44.16 -5.81
#